data_AF-A0A963DKE8-F1
#
_entry.id   AF-A0A963DKE8-F1
#
_cell.length_a   1.000
_cell.length_b   1.000
_cell.length_c   1.000
_cell.angle_alpha   90.00
_cell.angle_beta   90.00
_cell.angle_gamma   90.00
#
_symmetry.space_group_name_H-M   'P 1'
#
loop_
_entity.id
_entity.type
_entity.pdbx_description
1 polymer ?
#
loop_
_entity_poly.entity_id
_entity_poly.type
_entity_poly.pdbx_seq_one_letter_code
_entity_poly.pdbx_strand_id
1 'polypeptide(L)'
;MDDNFDAVDAVWYQVAYPDVAAAGMDPVEHYQQYGRAEGRLPKAVDALALDDKLWGGFSGLALPALEALCQSSTTSAIERLSAAWALTRWFASHQDWSNAGRYVDVLQPPLPAFLDHLGVPLLRIEVLLRGGRVVEAETALQAALAFYGAIPDLCLAAANVTQGLPGEKGGDEVRLAWVNRVFETKGLAQLAKENPSAPLDLDNLTAASTPACSLALDAQPTISVIIPVYNAAQFVSTALRSLLAQTWAHLEIVVVDDGSTDNTLAKIQALAREDSRLMVIRQPDNRGAYAARNAGLRVATGEFITTHDADDWSHPQKLEQLVITLLENPELMGVLAHWVRADSGLHFQYPRMESQLIHPSVSTFLFRRRALERLGRWDEARVGADSEYYERMMAVFGQQSVRLIVPDAPLVFARQWADSLTSARATHLHTWYFGLRRWYGELYRAWHQLADPLALTLALSSEGDRVAERAIGQGLHDQVLMADLSDDPQVFARTRVLLSYLLEAGQRVALFHWPDYCRPVLLPMSAWYLARVVEGRFTVLVPEDVACCVELLVVNRRLLRYPPDMVPRVTFQRIRTLALAETMAYRVAQSRPGLHEADRTLIKRSGLFDADWYARHYPDVCEAGEFNASHPTPLLLAQEGSERLLQHYLTAGISEGRDPGPAFCSRHYLARYPQVEEGGWLPIIHYLKAGARLGYDGAALPEWVGEQPQVAGRPTVLVCGHSAGCQLFGAERSLLGLLEAFAALDFNVLATVPDDGNPAYLQALRQRCSWVGVVPYEQWSASVPPCAWAVERLVAIMIRHVVDVVHVNTIMLREPALAARRVHLPVAVHVHESLAHDPDLCAAIGLSAHEIRSRVLQRADVVVANSAFTAWAFYKPGATYRVGNTVDLAALDLANPVEPGRMKVALISSHQPKKGLMDFVALARLLAEIEPGIALLSIGPENAHIKALRAAHPPLPENLTFPGYAETPQAAVSQANVVVSLSHFQETFGLTILEAMAARRPVVVYDWGALPELVRDGVNGFVLPFGDVAGVAGRLRELCRDPARLECMGEAGRQRAWTDFGLEGISGQLRKVYASIL
;
A
#
# COMPACT_ATOMS: atom_id res chain seq x y z
N MET A 1 -17.20 32.95 12.61
CA MET A 1 -16.68 32.16 11.47
C MET A 1 -17.33 30.81 11.61
N ASP A 2 -18.39 30.58 10.84
CA ASP A 2 -19.11 29.30 10.83
C ASP A 2 -18.23 28.27 10.14
N ASP A 3 -17.44 27.54 10.94
CA ASP A 3 -16.60 26.46 10.44
C ASP A 3 -17.50 25.26 10.11
N ASN A 4 -17.84 25.12 8.83
CA ASN A 4 -18.58 23.97 8.35
C ASN A 4 -17.70 22.71 8.50
N PHE A 5 -18.00 21.86 9.50
CA PHE A 5 -17.31 20.59 9.71
C PHE A 5 -17.33 19.72 8.46
N ASP A 6 -18.44 19.78 7.74
CA ASP A 6 -18.75 18.98 6.56
C ASP A 6 -18.20 19.61 5.25
N ALA A 7 -17.36 20.65 5.35
CA ALA A 7 -16.66 21.18 4.19
C ALA A 7 -15.63 20.17 3.68
N VAL A 8 -15.91 19.58 2.52
CA VAL A 8 -15.10 18.54 1.88
C VAL A 8 -13.93 19.15 1.11
N ASP A 9 -12.72 18.68 1.41
CA ASP A 9 -11.56 18.85 0.53
C ASP A 9 -11.65 17.79 -0.56
N ALA A 10 -12.19 18.16 -1.72
CA ALA A 10 -12.46 17.21 -2.81
C ALA A 10 -11.20 16.46 -3.29
N VAL A 11 -10.03 17.11 -3.28
CA VAL A 11 -8.77 16.50 -3.71
C VAL A 11 -8.33 15.46 -2.68
N TRP A 12 -8.30 15.85 -1.40
CA TRP A 12 -7.95 14.91 -0.34
C TRP A 12 -8.95 13.76 -0.26
N TYR A 13 -10.25 14.04 -0.35
CA TYR A 13 -11.31 13.06 -0.20
C TYR A 13 -11.26 11.97 -1.29
N GLN A 14 -10.97 12.33 -2.55
CA GLN A 14 -10.78 11.34 -3.62
C GLN A 14 -9.50 10.51 -3.46
N VAL A 15 -8.45 11.09 -2.87
CA VAL A 15 -7.21 10.37 -2.56
C VAL A 15 -7.42 9.41 -1.39
N ALA A 16 -8.11 9.87 -0.34
CA ALA A 16 -8.39 9.11 0.87
C ALA A 16 -9.42 7.98 0.64
N TYR A 17 -10.35 8.18 -0.31
CA TYR A 17 -11.41 7.23 -0.63
C TYR A 17 -11.40 6.83 -2.12
N PRO A 18 -10.51 5.91 -2.52
CA PRO A 18 -10.35 5.50 -3.91
C PRO A 18 -11.60 4.87 -4.53
N ASP A 19 -12.49 4.30 -3.70
CA ASP A 19 -13.79 3.75 -4.10
C ASP A 19 -14.77 4.86 -4.51
N VAL A 20 -14.74 6.03 -3.85
CA VAL A 20 -15.50 7.23 -4.26
C VAL A 20 -14.94 7.78 -5.56
N ALA A 21 -13.61 7.84 -5.65
CA ALA A 21 -12.92 8.25 -6.88
C ALA A 21 -13.16 7.28 -8.05
N ALA A 22 -13.39 5.99 -7.77
CA ALA A 22 -13.75 4.97 -8.75
C ALA A 22 -15.25 4.99 -9.11
N ALA A 23 -16.12 5.29 -8.15
CA ALA A 23 -17.56 5.46 -8.35
C ALA A 23 -17.89 6.75 -9.14
N GLY A 24 -16.94 7.69 -9.21
CA GLY A 24 -17.08 8.93 -9.98
C GLY A 24 -18.12 9.90 -9.42
N MET A 25 -18.52 9.71 -8.16
CA MET A 25 -19.45 10.58 -7.45
C MET A 25 -18.71 11.86 -7.00
N ASP A 26 -19.37 13.02 -7.07
CA ASP A 26 -18.79 14.25 -6.55
C ASP A 26 -18.45 14.08 -5.06
N PRO A 27 -17.25 14.44 -4.58
CA PRO A 27 -16.87 14.21 -3.19
C PRO A 27 -17.76 14.89 -2.15
N VAL A 28 -18.28 16.09 -2.48
CA VAL A 28 -19.20 16.81 -1.59
C VAL A 28 -20.54 16.10 -1.58
N GLU A 29 -21.07 15.73 -2.74
CA GLU A 29 -22.32 14.97 -2.88
C GLU A 29 -22.23 13.59 -2.23
N HIS A 30 -21.15 12.85 -2.49
CA HIS A 30 -20.90 11.54 -1.90
C HIS A 30 -20.82 11.66 -0.39
N TYR A 31 -20.04 12.60 0.13
CA TYR A 31 -19.94 12.80 1.57
C TYR A 31 -21.31 13.14 2.18
N GLN A 32 -22.08 14.02 1.55
CA GLN A 32 -23.41 14.40 2.05
C GLN A 32 -24.43 13.25 1.98
N GLN A 33 -24.41 12.42 0.94
CA GLN A 33 -25.37 11.34 0.73
C GLN A 33 -24.99 10.04 1.46
N TYR A 34 -23.69 9.70 1.49
CA TYR A 34 -23.19 8.41 1.98
C TYR A 34 -22.06 8.58 2.99
N GLY A 35 -21.00 9.31 2.62
CA GLY A 35 -19.73 9.35 3.35
C GLY A 35 -19.87 9.80 4.80
N ARG A 36 -20.74 10.78 5.08
CA ARG A 36 -21.04 11.25 6.45
C ARG A 36 -21.68 10.15 7.29
N ALA A 37 -22.61 9.38 6.72
CA ALA A 37 -23.26 8.25 7.40
C ALA A 37 -22.31 7.04 7.53
N GLU A 38 -21.38 6.88 6.60
CA GLU A 38 -20.32 5.87 6.62
C GLU A 38 -19.14 6.24 7.54
N GLY A 39 -19.17 7.41 8.19
CA GLY A 39 -18.11 7.87 9.08
C GLY A 39 -16.82 8.28 8.38
N ARG A 40 -16.86 8.56 7.07
CA ARG A 40 -15.72 9.11 6.32
C ARG A 40 -15.39 10.50 6.82
N LEU A 41 -14.14 10.93 6.67
CA LEU A 41 -13.71 12.27 7.00
C LEU A 41 -13.90 13.17 5.77
N PRO A 42 -14.36 14.41 5.90
CA PRO A 42 -14.51 15.30 4.75
C PRO A 42 -13.17 15.88 4.25
N LYS A 43 -12.11 15.84 5.06
CA LYS A 43 -10.79 16.42 4.78
C LYS A 43 -9.73 15.78 5.67
N ALA A 44 -8.45 16.06 5.40
CA ALA A 44 -7.36 15.69 6.29
C ALA A 44 -7.58 16.31 7.67
N VAL A 45 -7.36 15.52 8.72
CA VAL A 45 -7.42 15.98 10.11
C VAL A 45 -6.14 15.56 10.81
N ASP A 46 -5.23 16.51 11.01
CA ASP A 46 -3.90 16.29 11.60
C ASP A 46 -4.02 15.78 13.04
N ALA A 47 -5.02 16.25 13.79
CA ALA A 47 -5.27 15.77 15.14
C ALA A 47 -5.58 14.26 15.21
N LEU A 48 -6.21 13.67 14.19
CA LEU A 48 -6.45 12.22 14.16
C LEU A 48 -5.14 11.44 13.87
N ALA A 49 -4.31 11.94 12.96
CA ALA A 49 -2.98 11.38 12.72
C ALA A 49 -2.07 11.49 13.97
N LEU A 50 -2.22 12.56 14.75
CA LEU A 50 -1.51 12.74 16.01
C LEU A 50 -2.06 11.85 17.13
N ASP A 51 -3.37 11.58 17.16
CA ASP A 51 -3.98 10.61 18.09
C ASP A 51 -3.43 9.20 17.87
N ASP A 52 -3.31 8.75 16.62
CA ASP A 52 -2.66 7.46 16.31
C ASP A 52 -1.22 7.40 16.81
N LYS A 53 -0.47 8.51 16.70
CA LYS A 53 0.91 8.62 17.21
C LYS A 53 0.98 8.67 18.73
N LEU A 54 0.01 9.33 19.36
CA LEU A 54 -0.12 9.44 20.81
C LEU A 54 -0.19 8.04 21.44
N TRP A 55 -1.10 7.20 20.94
CA TRP A 55 -1.25 5.82 21.39
C TRP A 55 -0.19 4.88 20.81
N GLY A 56 0.39 5.21 19.65
CA GLY A 56 1.45 4.48 18.98
C GLY A 56 2.83 4.59 19.63
N GLY A 57 2.91 5.15 20.84
CA GLY A 57 4.15 5.25 21.62
C GLY A 57 4.96 6.51 21.32
N PHE A 58 4.34 7.61 20.89
CA PHE A 58 5.01 8.91 20.70
C PHE A 58 4.33 10.03 21.49
N SER A 59 3.81 9.73 22.68
CA SER A 59 3.11 10.70 23.52
C SER A 59 3.95 11.94 23.83
N GLY A 60 5.27 11.79 24.04
CA GLY A 60 6.17 12.93 24.28
C GLY A 60 6.23 13.95 23.13
N LEU A 61 5.91 13.54 21.89
CA LEU A 61 5.90 14.40 20.71
C LEU A 61 4.47 14.80 20.30
N ALA A 62 3.52 13.88 20.42
CA ALA A 62 2.14 14.09 19.99
C ALA A 62 1.35 14.98 20.95
N LEU A 63 1.57 14.86 22.27
CA LEU A 63 0.82 15.66 23.27
C LEU A 63 0.98 17.17 23.05
N PRO A 64 2.20 17.75 22.98
CA PRO A 64 2.33 19.20 22.79
C PRO A 64 1.72 19.69 21.47
N ALA A 65 1.77 18.87 20.41
CA ALA A 65 1.19 19.20 19.11
C ALA A 65 -0.35 19.22 19.17
N LEU A 66 -0.95 18.23 19.82
CA LEU A 66 -2.40 18.18 20.06
C LEU A 66 -2.86 19.34 20.95
N GLU A 67 -2.13 19.66 22.02
CA GLU A 67 -2.45 20.80 22.88
C GLU A 67 -2.41 22.12 22.11
N ALA A 68 -1.41 22.32 21.26
CA ALA A 68 -1.31 23.48 20.40
C ALA A 68 -2.48 23.58 19.40
N LEU A 69 -2.88 22.47 18.78
CA LEU A 69 -4.04 22.42 17.89
C LEU A 69 -5.33 22.77 18.65
N CYS A 70 -5.53 22.20 19.85
CA CYS A 70 -6.73 22.41 20.65
C CYS A 70 -6.87 23.86 21.17
N GLN A 71 -5.76 24.51 21.53
CA GLN A 71 -5.76 25.85 22.15
C GLN A 71 -5.69 27.00 21.14
N SER A 72 -5.29 26.73 19.90
CA SER A 72 -5.14 27.75 18.86
C SER A 72 -6.47 28.30 18.38
N SER A 73 -6.63 29.63 18.39
CA SER A 73 -7.82 30.31 17.87
C SER A 73 -7.88 30.39 16.35
N THR A 74 -6.78 30.08 15.65
CA THR A 74 -6.69 30.09 14.18
C THR A 74 -6.86 28.71 13.55
N THR A 75 -6.80 27.64 14.36
CA THR A 75 -7.02 26.26 13.93
C THR A 75 -8.50 26.01 13.67
N SER A 76 -8.85 25.17 12.69
CA SER A 76 -10.26 24.86 12.37
C SER A 76 -10.98 24.13 13.52
N ALA A 77 -12.31 24.24 13.58
CA ALA A 77 -13.10 23.63 14.65
C ALA A 77 -13.04 22.10 14.65
N ILE A 78 -12.97 21.45 13.48
CA ILE A 78 -12.79 19.99 13.38
C ILE A 78 -11.46 19.53 13.99
N GLU A 79 -10.37 20.27 13.75
CA GLU A 79 -9.06 20.00 14.35
C GLU A 79 -9.07 20.20 15.86
N ARG A 80 -9.65 21.30 16.35
CA ARG A 80 -9.73 21.57 17.80
C ARG A 80 -10.52 20.50 18.55
N LEU A 81 -11.69 20.10 18.02
CA LEU A 81 -12.54 19.08 18.64
C LEU A 81 -11.89 17.70 18.59
N SER A 82 -11.24 17.35 17.47
CA SER A 82 -10.47 16.10 17.34
C SER A 82 -9.32 16.05 18.35
N ALA A 83 -8.59 17.16 18.51
CA ALA A 83 -7.50 17.25 19.46
C ALA A 83 -8.02 17.16 20.91
N ALA A 84 -9.13 17.83 21.23
CA ALA A 84 -9.78 17.72 22.52
C ALA A 84 -10.21 16.28 22.83
N TRP A 85 -10.73 15.54 21.84
CA TRP A 85 -11.10 14.13 21.97
C TRP A 85 -9.89 13.24 22.29
N ALA A 86 -8.80 13.41 21.54
CA ALA A 86 -7.54 12.68 21.78
C ALA A 86 -6.97 12.96 23.18
N LEU A 87 -6.85 14.24 23.56
CA LEU A 87 -6.30 14.67 24.85
C LEU A 87 -7.17 14.20 26.02
N THR A 88 -8.50 14.35 25.92
CA THR A 88 -9.42 13.93 26.99
C THR A 88 -9.30 12.44 27.26
N ARG A 89 -9.31 11.59 26.22
CA ARG A 89 -9.14 10.14 26.38
C ARG A 89 -7.78 9.78 26.97
N TRP A 90 -6.72 10.43 26.49
CA TRP A 90 -5.36 10.17 26.97
C TRP A 90 -5.22 10.45 28.46
N PHE A 91 -5.57 11.66 28.90
CA PHE A 91 -5.46 12.04 30.31
C PHE A 91 -6.40 11.21 31.19
N ALA A 92 -7.63 10.92 30.75
CA ALA A 92 -8.53 10.04 31.46
C ALA A 92 -7.96 8.62 31.65
N SER A 93 -7.32 8.05 30.63
CA SER A 93 -6.68 6.73 30.73
C SER A 93 -5.50 6.68 31.70
N HIS A 94 -4.88 7.84 31.95
CA HIS A 94 -3.81 8.02 32.95
C HIS A 94 -4.34 8.51 34.31
N GLN A 95 -5.67 8.56 34.48
CA GLN A 95 -6.35 9.07 35.68
C GLN A 95 -6.00 10.52 36.03
N ASP A 96 -5.55 11.31 35.04
CA ASP A 96 -5.34 12.75 35.17
C ASP A 96 -6.65 13.51 34.87
N TRP A 97 -7.57 13.44 35.83
CA TRP A 97 -8.91 14.02 35.70
C TRP A 97 -8.90 15.54 35.59
N SER A 98 -7.86 16.19 36.13
CA SER A 98 -7.71 17.64 36.04
C SER A 98 -7.43 18.08 34.60
N ASN A 99 -6.46 17.47 33.92
CA ASN A 99 -6.19 17.80 32.52
C ASN A 99 -7.30 17.28 31.59
N ALA A 100 -7.85 16.10 31.83
CA ALA A 100 -9.00 15.61 31.07
C ALA A 100 -10.18 16.59 31.17
N GLY A 101 -10.46 17.13 32.36
CA GLY A 101 -11.52 18.10 32.60
C GLY A 101 -11.35 19.42 31.82
N ARG A 102 -10.12 19.83 31.50
CA ARG A 102 -9.86 21.04 30.71
C ARG A 102 -10.26 20.87 29.25
N TYR A 103 -10.01 19.69 28.69
CA TYR A 103 -10.24 19.41 27.27
C TYR A 103 -11.67 18.90 27.01
N VAL A 104 -12.30 18.24 27.98
CA VAL A 104 -13.68 17.77 27.84
C VAL A 104 -14.69 18.91 27.67
N ASP A 105 -14.41 20.08 28.24
CA ASP A 105 -15.26 21.27 28.09
C ASP A 105 -15.25 21.83 26.67
N VAL A 106 -14.24 21.48 25.87
CA VAL A 106 -14.18 21.82 24.43
C VAL A 106 -15.10 20.90 23.62
N LEU A 107 -15.34 19.66 24.07
CA LEU A 107 -16.19 18.66 23.40
C LEU A 107 -17.69 18.93 23.63
N GLN A 108 -18.18 20.04 23.08
CA GLN A 108 -19.59 20.42 23.10
C GLN A 108 -20.20 20.37 21.69
N PRO A 109 -21.48 19.98 21.55
CA PRO A 109 -22.18 20.05 20.27
C PRO A 109 -22.21 21.48 19.68
N PRO A 110 -22.22 21.63 18.34
CA PRO A 110 -22.24 20.55 17.34
C PRO A 110 -20.87 19.87 17.19
N LEU A 111 -20.87 18.54 17.03
CA LEU A 111 -19.67 17.71 16.84
C LEU A 111 -19.55 17.25 15.37
N PRO A 112 -18.33 16.98 14.86
CA PRO A 112 -18.12 16.29 13.60
C PRO A 112 -18.74 14.88 13.60
N ALA A 113 -19.17 14.39 12.43
CA ALA A 113 -19.89 13.12 12.31
C ALA A 113 -19.16 11.91 12.92
N PHE A 114 -17.84 11.82 12.78
CA PHE A 114 -17.05 10.71 13.36
C PHE A 114 -16.92 10.77 14.90
N LEU A 115 -17.27 11.90 15.53
CA LEU A 115 -17.40 12.05 16.98
C LEU A 115 -18.86 11.99 17.45
N ASP A 116 -19.81 11.77 16.54
CA ASP A 116 -21.24 11.67 16.86
C ASP A 116 -21.60 10.23 17.27
N HIS A 117 -20.96 9.75 18.33
CA HIS A 117 -21.20 8.43 18.89
C HIS A 117 -21.25 8.44 20.43
N LEU A 118 -21.82 7.40 21.01
CA LEU A 118 -22.11 7.29 22.44
C LEU A 118 -20.89 7.45 23.37
N GLY A 119 -19.71 7.04 22.92
CA GLY A 119 -18.48 7.18 23.72
C GLY A 119 -18.10 8.63 24.09
N VAL A 120 -18.46 9.64 23.29
CA VAL A 120 -18.19 11.04 23.65
C VAL A 120 -18.95 11.49 24.90
N PRO A 121 -20.30 11.36 24.98
CA PRO A 121 -21.01 11.66 26.21
C PRO A 121 -20.62 10.73 27.37
N LEU A 122 -20.32 9.45 27.13
CA LEU A 122 -19.84 8.55 28.19
C LEU A 122 -18.51 9.02 28.80
N LEU A 123 -17.52 9.38 27.98
CA LEU A 123 -16.26 9.96 28.45
C LEU A 123 -16.49 11.26 29.21
N ARG A 124 -17.38 12.11 28.69
CA ARG A 124 -17.72 13.39 29.32
C ARG A 124 -18.29 13.19 30.72
N ILE A 125 -19.25 12.29 30.87
CA ILE A 125 -19.86 11.96 32.17
C ILE A 125 -18.78 11.46 33.13
N GLU A 126 -17.93 10.52 32.70
CA GLU A 126 -16.87 9.96 33.54
C GLU A 126 -15.87 11.02 33.99
N VAL A 127 -15.37 11.85 33.08
CA VAL A 127 -14.38 12.90 33.39
C VAL A 127 -14.96 13.94 34.34
N LEU A 128 -16.21 14.39 34.12
CA LEU A 128 -16.87 15.34 35.01
C LEU A 128 -17.09 14.73 36.40
N LEU A 129 -17.54 13.47 36.46
CA LEU A 129 -17.79 12.76 37.71
C LEU A 129 -16.49 12.59 38.52
N ARG A 130 -15.43 12.06 37.89
CA ARG A 130 -14.11 11.87 38.51
C ARG A 130 -13.40 13.18 38.83
N GLY A 131 -13.68 14.24 38.07
CA GLY A 131 -13.23 15.61 38.34
C GLY A 131 -14.00 16.32 39.45
N GLY A 132 -14.99 15.67 40.09
CA GLY A 132 -15.79 16.23 41.19
C GLY A 132 -16.92 17.16 40.75
N ARG A 133 -17.16 17.30 39.43
CA ARG A 133 -18.23 18.14 38.84
C ARG A 133 -19.54 17.35 38.70
N VAL A 134 -20.02 16.79 39.82
CA VAL A 134 -21.13 15.82 39.84
C VAL A 134 -22.42 16.37 39.22
N VAL A 135 -22.79 17.62 39.48
CA VAL A 135 -24.00 18.26 38.93
C VAL A 135 -23.93 18.36 37.39
N GLU A 136 -22.73 18.64 36.86
CA GLU A 136 -22.52 18.71 35.41
C GLU A 136 -22.50 17.32 34.77
N ALA A 137 -21.97 16.32 35.48
CA ALA A 137 -22.06 14.92 35.06
C ALA A 137 -23.52 14.45 35.01
N GLU A 138 -24.35 14.78 36.02
CA GLU A 138 -25.78 14.50 36.03
C GLU A 138 -26.49 15.20 34.86
N THR A 139 -26.18 16.46 34.60
CA THR A 139 -26.75 17.21 33.46
C THR A 139 -26.37 16.58 32.12
N ALA A 140 -25.10 16.19 31.96
CA ALA A 140 -24.61 15.52 30.74
C ALA A 140 -25.29 14.14 30.55
N LEU A 141 -25.47 13.39 31.63
CA LEU A 141 -26.21 12.12 31.63
C LEU A 141 -27.66 12.31 31.21
N GLN A 142 -28.37 13.30 31.76
CA GLN A 142 -29.77 13.58 31.40
C GLN A 142 -29.91 13.95 29.93
N ALA A 143 -28.98 14.74 29.40
CA ALA A 143 -28.93 15.06 27.97
C ALA A 143 -28.70 13.81 27.11
N ALA A 144 -27.77 12.93 27.51
CA ALA A 144 -27.51 11.67 26.81
C ALA A 144 -28.70 10.71 26.86
N LEU A 145 -29.36 10.58 28.01
CA LEU A 145 -30.58 9.77 28.18
C LEU A 145 -31.75 10.31 27.35
N ALA A 146 -31.88 11.64 27.24
CA ALA A 146 -32.92 12.25 26.41
C ALA A 146 -32.70 11.97 24.91
N PHE A 147 -31.44 11.88 24.47
CA PHE A 147 -31.09 11.65 23.06
C PHE A 147 -31.07 10.15 22.69
N TYR A 148 -30.36 9.32 23.45
CA TYR A 148 -30.16 7.89 23.16
C TYR A 148 -31.19 6.97 23.85
N GLY A 149 -31.91 7.47 24.84
CA GLY A 149 -32.73 6.64 25.72
C GLY A 149 -31.92 5.92 26.79
N ALA A 150 -32.61 5.10 27.60
CA ALA A 150 -32.00 4.30 28.67
C ALA A 150 -31.40 2.99 28.11
N ILE A 151 -30.43 3.11 27.21
CA ILE A 151 -29.65 1.98 26.69
C ILE A 151 -28.68 1.44 27.75
N PRO A 152 -28.20 0.18 27.63
CA PRO A 152 -27.39 -0.47 28.65
C PRO A 152 -26.18 0.33 29.17
N ASP A 153 -25.34 0.87 28.29
CA ASP A 153 -24.17 1.66 28.69
C ASP A 153 -24.54 2.91 29.50
N LEU A 154 -25.61 3.62 29.10
CA LEU A 154 -26.09 4.79 29.84
C LEU A 154 -26.75 4.41 31.16
N CYS A 155 -27.32 3.21 31.28
CA CYS A 155 -27.79 2.69 32.57
C CYS A 155 -26.60 2.47 33.52
N LEU A 156 -25.49 1.92 33.04
CA LEU A 156 -24.28 1.77 33.84
C LEU A 156 -23.65 3.12 34.20
N ALA A 157 -23.57 4.06 33.26
CA ALA A 157 -23.14 5.43 33.54
C ALA A 157 -24.05 6.13 34.55
N ALA A 158 -25.36 5.90 34.50
CA ALA A 158 -26.31 6.41 35.48
C ALA A 158 -26.09 5.82 36.87
N ALA A 159 -25.75 4.52 36.97
CA ALA A 159 -25.38 3.90 38.23
C ALA A 159 -24.11 4.54 38.85
N ASN A 160 -23.13 4.92 38.02
CA ASN A 160 -21.94 5.65 38.48
C ASN A 160 -22.28 7.07 38.96
N VAL A 161 -23.03 7.85 38.17
CA VAL A 161 -23.41 9.22 38.56
C VAL A 161 -24.22 9.22 39.84
N THR A 162 -25.16 8.28 39.96
CA THR A 162 -25.99 8.08 41.16
C THR A 162 -25.12 7.92 42.41
N GLN A 163 -24.04 7.12 42.33
CA GLN A 163 -23.10 6.96 43.44
C GLN A 163 -22.49 8.28 43.95
N GLY A 164 -22.29 9.25 43.05
CA GLY A 164 -21.74 10.56 43.38
C GLY A 164 -22.75 11.55 43.96
N LEU A 165 -24.05 11.24 43.92
CA LEU A 165 -25.11 12.15 44.40
C LEU A 165 -25.31 12.05 45.93
N PRO A 166 -25.59 13.17 46.63
CA PRO A 166 -25.79 13.16 48.07
C PRO A 166 -27.20 12.64 48.47
N GLY A 167 -27.29 12.05 49.66
CA GLY A 167 -28.57 11.65 50.29
C GLY A 167 -29.23 10.43 49.65
N GLU A 168 -30.56 10.33 49.75
CA GLU A 168 -31.35 9.19 49.22
C GLU A 168 -31.23 9.03 47.70
N LYS A 169 -30.91 10.12 46.98
CA LYS A 169 -30.68 10.09 45.53
C LYS A 169 -29.45 9.29 45.11
N GLY A 170 -28.49 9.06 46.02
CA GLY A 170 -27.28 8.27 45.74
C GLY A 170 -27.26 6.88 46.38
N GLY A 171 -28.42 6.41 46.88
CA GLY A 171 -28.51 5.14 47.59
C GLY A 171 -28.28 3.91 46.70
N ASP A 172 -27.82 2.82 47.32
CA ASP A 172 -27.59 1.51 46.68
C ASP A 172 -28.80 1.02 45.88
N GLU A 173 -30.02 1.25 46.36
CA GLU A 173 -31.25 0.81 45.70
C GLU A 173 -31.45 1.47 44.33
N VAL A 174 -31.17 2.77 44.22
CA VAL A 174 -31.28 3.52 42.97
C VAL A 174 -30.18 3.10 42.00
N ARG A 175 -28.96 2.93 42.50
CA ARG A 175 -27.83 2.42 41.69
C ARG A 175 -28.13 1.04 41.13
N LEU A 176 -28.60 0.14 41.98
CA LEU A 176 -28.96 -1.23 41.61
C LEU A 176 -30.12 -1.27 40.61
N ALA A 177 -31.12 -0.40 40.75
CA ALA A 177 -32.21 -0.28 39.79
C ALA A 177 -31.72 0.07 38.38
N TRP A 178 -30.74 0.98 38.27
CA TRP A 178 -30.10 1.29 36.98
C TRP A 178 -29.35 0.09 36.41
N VAL A 179 -28.55 -0.61 37.22
CA VAL A 179 -27.86 -1.84 36.78
C VAL A 179 -28.85 -2.91 36.33
N ASN A 180 -29.93 -3.13 37.08
CA ASN A 180 -30.94 -4.14 36.79
C ASN A 180 -31.76 -3.86 35.54
N ARG A 181 -31.89 -2.60 35.15
CA ARG A 181 -32.53 -2.22 33.89
C ARG A 181 -31.84 -2.86 32.68
N VAL A 182 -30.51 -3.04 32.74
CA VAL A 182 -29.75 -3.75 31.69
C VAL A 182 -30.24 -5.18 31.52
N PHE A 183 -30.38 -5.92 32.64
CA PHE A 183 -30.78 -7.31 32.63
C PHE A 183 -32.28 -7.51 32.37
N GLU A 184 -33.12 -6.61 32.88
CA GLU A 184 -34.57 -6.62 32.68
C GLU A 184 -34.94 -6.56 31.18
N THR A 185 -34.29 -5.67 30.42
CA THR A 185 -34.55 -5.55 28.96
C THR A 185 -34.20 -6.81 28.16
N LYS A 186 -33.42 -7.71 28.75
CA LYS A 186 -32.98 -8.96 28.13
C LYS A 186 -33.66 -10.20 28.74
N GLY A 187 -34.62 -10.00 29.66
CA GLY A 187 -35.30 -11.10 30.35
C GLY A 187 -34.39 -11.92 31.26
N LEU A 188 -33.29 -11.32 31.74
CA LEU A 188 -32.33 -11.95 32.64
C LEU A 188 -32.67 -11.65 34.10
N ALA A 189 -32.21 -12.51 35.00
CA ALA A 189 -32.35 -12.36 36.43
C ALA A 189 -31.75 -11.03 36.90
N GLN A 190 -32.54 -10.30 37.68
CA GLN A 190 -32.07 -9.05 38.27
C GLN A 190 -31.10 -9.33 39.42
N LEU A 191 -30.20 -8.39 39.68
CA LEU A 191 -29.19 -8.45 40.72
C LEU A 191 -29.73 -7.91 42.05
N ALA A 192 -29.16 -8.40 43.14
CA ALA A 192 -29.45 -8.00 44.51
C ALA A 192 -28.16 -7.98 45.35
N LYS A 193 -28.25 -7.36 46.53
CA LYS A 193 -27.20 -7.50 47.55
C LYS A 193 -27.36 -8.84 48.26
N GLU A 194 -26.27 -9.59 48.39
CA GLU A 194 -26.25 -10.85 49.14
C GLU A 194 -26.57 -10.60 50.62
N ASN A 195 -25.93 -9.59 51.20
CA ASN A 195 -26.26 -9.03 52.49
C ASN A 195 -26.89 -7.64 52.34
N PRO A 196 -28.20 -7.48 52.63
CA PRO A 196 -28.89 -6.20 52.53
C PRO A 196 -28.27 -5.07 53.37
N SER A 197 -27.61 -5.38 54.49
CA SER A 197 -27.00 -4.39 55.38
C SER A 197 -25.59 -3.97 54.97
N ALA A 198 -24.95 -4.68 54.05
CA ALA A 198 -23.63 -4.32 53.51
C ALA A 198 -23.77 -3.40 52.29
N PRO A 199 -22.73 -2.61 51.94
CA PRO A 199 -22.75 -1.75 50.74
C PRO A 199 -22.96 -2.54 49.45
N LEU A 200 -23.47 -1.87 48.41
CA LEU A 200 -23.47 -2.40 47.05
C LEU A 200 -22.05 -2.38 46.47
N ASP A 201 -21.42 -3.55 46.43
CA ASP A 201 -20.10 -3.78 45.86
C ASP A 201 -20.07 -5.15 45.16
N LEU A 202 -18.99 -5.44 44.41
CA LEU A 202 -18.83 -6.71 43.69
C LEU A 202 -18.78 -7.93 44.63
N ASP A 203 -18.31 -7.77 45.87
CA ASP A 203 -18.12 -8.86 46.83
C ASP A 203 -19.42 -9.24 47.57
N ASN A 204 -20.43 -8.38 47.49
CA ASN A 204 -21.76 -8.48 48.05
C ASN A 204 -22.87 -8.59 46.98
N LEU A 205 -22.52 -9.00 45.75
CA LEU A 205 -23.44 -9.06 44.61
C LEU A 205 -23.97 -10.49 44.35
N THR A 206 -25.28 -10.64 44.23
CA THR A 206 -25.96 -11.91 43.88
C THR A 206 -27.14 -11.67 42.93
N ALA A 207 -27.87 -12.71 42.52
CA ALA A 207 -29.16 -12.57 41.84
C ALA A 207 -30.32 -12.49 42.85
N ALA A 208 -31.30 -11.63 42.56
CA ALA A 208 -32.53 -11.48 43.34
C ALA A 208 -33.40 -12.74 43.30
N SER A 209 -33.36 -13.47 42.18
CA SER A 209 -33.96 -14.78 42.04
C SER A 209 -33.17 -15.58 41.01
N THR A 210 -32.92 -16.86 41.30
CA THR A 210 -32.25 -17.77 40.37
C THR A 210 -33.33 -18.56 39.63
N PRO A 211 -33.61 -18.26 38.36
CA PRO A 211 -34.58 -19.05 37.60
C PRO A 211 -34.09 -20.49 37.48
N ALA A 212 -35.03 -21.44 37.47
CA ALA A 212 -34.69 -22.83 37.19
C ALA A 212 -34.11 -22.94 35.79
N CYS A 213 -33.07 -23.75 35.62
CA CYS A 213 -32.49 -24.01 34.31
C CYS A 213 -33.57 -24.55 33.35
N SER A 214 -33.51 -24.11 32.10
CA SER A 214 -34.40 -24.56 31.02
C SER A 214 -34.26 -26.04 30.66
N LEU A 215 -33.11 -26.67 30.99
CA LEU A 215 -32.86 -28.10 30.77
C LEU A 215 -32.78 -28.87 32.10
N ALA A 216 -33.38 -30.07 32.12
CA ALA A 216 -33.29 -30.99 33.25
C ALA A 216 -31.84 -31.42 33.50
N LEU A 217 -31.46 -31.63 34.77
CA LEU A 217 -30.08 -31.90 35.19
C LEU A 217 -29.44 -33.08 34.45
N ASP A 218 -30.16 -34.18 34.26
CA ASP A 218 -29.65 -35.38 33.58
C ASP A 218 -29.39 -35.16 32.07
N ALA A 219 -29.95 -34.08 31.51
CA ALA A 219 -29.78 -33.69 30.11
C ALA A 219 -28.75 -32.56 29.93
N GLN A 220 -28.07 -32.12 30.99
CA GLN A 220 -27.07 -31.06 30.93
C GLN A 220 -25.66 -31.64 30.68
N PRO A 221 -25.03 -31.35 29.53
CA PRO A 221 -23.60 -31.60 29.38
C PRO A 221 -22.74 -30.89 30.43
N THR A 222 -21.65 -31.54 30.84
CA THR A 222 -20.70 -30.95 31.80
C THR A 222 -19.94 -29.79 31.16
N ILE A 223 -19.81 -28.68 31.90
CA ILE A 223 -18.92 -27.56 31.54
C ILE A 223 -17.70 -27.54 32.46
N SER A 224 -16.51 -27.52 31.87
CA SER A 224 -15.24 -27.28 32.55
C SER A 224 -14.96 -25.78 32.64
N VAL A 225 -14.91 -25.23 33.84
CA VAL A 225 -14.48 -23.84 34.08
C VAL A 225 -13.07 -23.85 34.66
N ILE A 226 -12.09 -23.37 33.91
CA ILE A 226 -10.69 -23.33 34.34
C ILE A 226 -10.35 -21.94 34.88
N ILE A 227 -9.83 -21.88 36.11
CA ILE A 227 -9.49 -20.63 36.81
C ILE A 227 -8.00 -20.63 37.16
N PRO A 228 -7.15 -19.86 36.46
CA PRO A 228 -5.78 -19.63 36.90
C PRO A 228 -5.78 -18.65 38.07
N VAL A 229 -5.00 -18.95 39.12
CA VAL A 229 -4.96 -18.14 40.33
C VAL A 229 -3.53 -17.91 40.79
N TYR A 230 -3.18 -16.66 41.11
CA TYR A 230 -1.91 -16.30 41.76
C TYR A 230 -2.13 -15.10 42.69
N ASN A 231 -1.85 -15.27 43.98
CA ASN A 231 -1.96 -14.21 45.00
C ASN A 231 -3.29 -13.43 44.96
N ALA A 232 -4.42 -14.16 44.88
CA ALA A 232 -5.76 -13.61 44.73
C ALA A 232 -6.63 -13.77 45.99
N ALA A 233 -6.02 -13.89 47.18
CA ALA A 233 -6.75 -14.24 48.40
C ALA A 233 -7.87 -13.25 48.71
N GLN A 234 -7.73 -11.99 48.29
CA GLN A 234 -8.74 -10.95 48.49
C GLN A 234 -10.01 -11.18 47.64
N PHE A 235 -9.88 -11.66 46.41
CA PHE A 235 -10.97 -11.61 45.41
C PHE A 235 -11.50 -12.99 45.01
N VAL A 236 -10.72 -14.06 45.20
CA VAL A 236 -11.06 -15.42 44.74
C VAL A 236 -12.41 -15.94 45.22
N SER A 237 -12.84 -15.54 46.43
CA SER A 237 -14.16 -15.91 46.96
C SER A 237 -15.31 -15.35 46.13
N THR A 238 -15.14 -14.21 45.48
CA THR A 238 -16.19 -13.56 44.68
C THR A 238 -16.36 -14.24 43.34
N ALA A 239 -15.25 -14.57 42.66
CA ALA A 239 -15.27 -15.37 41.45
C ALA A 239 -15.90 -16.74 41.70
N LEU A 240 -15.43 -17.47 42.71
CA LEU A 240 -15.93 -18.81 43.01
C LEU A 240 -17.42 -18.81 43.40
N ARG A 241 -17.87 -17.91 44.28
CA ARG A 241 -19.30 -17.81 44.64
C ARG A 241 -20.19 -17.57 43.41
N SER A 242 -19.78 -16.66 42.51
CA SER A 242 -20.56 -16.36 41.30
C SER A 242 -20.64 -17.55 40.31
N LEU A 243 -19.59 -18.37 40.25
CA LEU A 243 -19.58 -19.59 39.43
C LEU A 243 -20.38 -20.73 40.06
N LEU A 244 -20.35 -20.86 41.39
CA LEU A 244 -21.15 -21.85 42.11
C LEU A 244 -22.66 -21.54 42.07
N ALA A 245 -23.01 -20.25 41.90
CA ALA A 245 -24.38 -19.76 41.78
C ALA A 245 -24.95 -19.82 40.35
N GLN A 246 -24.22 -20.39 39.38
CA GLN A 246 -24.72 -20.51 38.00
C GLN A 246 -25.98 -21.39 37.92
N THR A 247 -26.92 -21.02 37.06
CA THR A 247 -28.15 -21.80 36.80
C THR A 247 -27.86 -23.15 36.13
N TRP A 248 -26.79 -23.22 35.33
CA TRP A 248 -26.26 -24.48 34.82
C TRP A 248 -25.51 -25.21 35.93
N ALA A 249 -26.09 -26.29 36.45
CA ALA A 249 -25.60 -26.94 37.67
C ALA A 249 -24.49 -27.98 37.40
N HIS A 250 -24.47 -28.59 36.20
CA HIS A 250 -23.50 -29.63 35.85
C HIS A 250 -22.14 -29.01 35.46
N LEU A 251 -21.40 -28.57 36.48
CA LEU A 251 -20.11 -27.89 36.36
C LEU A 251 -19.00 -28.69 37.02
N GLU A 252 -17.84 -28.66 36.40
CA GLU A 252 -16.56 -28.89 37.07
C GLU A 252 -15.77 -27.57 37.05
N ILE A 253 -15.24 -27.15 38.19
CA ILE A 253 -14.49 -25.90 38.30
C ILE A 253 -13.07 -26.26 38.72
N VAL A 254 -12.14 -26.09 37.78
CA VAL A 254 -10.73 -26.45 37.95
C VAL A 254 -9.93 -25.20 38.32
N VAL A 255 -9.62 -25.06 39.60
CA VAL A 255 -8.83 -23.96 40.13
C VAL A 255 -7.36 -24.34 40.17
N VAL A 256 -6.55 -23.62 39.41
CA VAL A 256 -5.11 -23.87 39.28
C VAL A 256 -4.32 -22.77 39.98
N ASP A 257 -3.80 -23.08 41.17
CA ASP A 257 -2.88 -22.22 41.92
C ASP A 257 -1.49 -22.23 41.27
N ASP A 258 -1.09 -21.11 40.68
CA ASP A 258 0.17 -20.89 39.98
C ASP A 258 1.28 -20.44 40.94
N GLY A 259 1.39 -21.14 42.08
CA GLY A 259 2.42 -20.89 43.09
C GLY A 259 2.15 -19.70 44.01
N SER A 260 0.91 -19.47 44.46
CA SER A 260 0.60 -18.38 45.39
C SER A 260 1.40 -18.49 46.69
N THR A 261 1.81 -17.32 47.19
CA THR A 261 2.57 -17.14 48.45
C THR A 261 1.71 -16.57 49.58
N ASP A 262 0.52 -16.06 49.26
CA ASP A 262 -0.44 -15.54 50.22
C ASP A 262 -1.44 -16.63 50.68
N ASN A 263 -2.56 -16.20 51.30
CA ASN A 263 -3.58 -17.12 51.82
C ASN A 263 -4.54 -17.68 50.74
N THR A 264 -4.22 -17.56 49.46
CA THR A 264 -5.13 -17.94 48.36
C THR A 264 -5.46 -19.42 48.37
N LEU A 265 -4.43 -20.28 48.41
CA LEU A 265 -4.59 -21.73 48.36
C LEU A 265 -5.46 -22.25 49.51
N ALA A 266 -5.24 -21.76 50.73
CA ALA A 266 -6.00 -22.19 51.90
C ALA A 266 -7.48 -21.82 51.80
N LYS A 267 -7.80 -20.63 51.25
CA LYS A 267 -9.19 -20.22 51.00
C LYS A 267 -9.89 -21.11 49.97
N ILE A 268 -9.22 -21.41 48.86
CA ILE A 268 -9.78 -22.28 47.81
C ILE A 268 -9.99 -23.69 48.37
N GLN A 269 -9.03 -24.23 49.13
CA GLN A 269 -9.15 -25.54 49.76
C GLN A 269 -10.29 -25.62 50.79
N ALA A 270 -10.59 -24.53 51.50
CA ALA A 270 -11.72 -24.48 52.40
C ALA A 270 -13.04 -24.62 51.61
N LEU A 271 -13.21 -23.83 50.55
CA LEU A 271 -14.39 -23.90 49.67
C LEU A 271 -14.54 -25.26 48.99
N ALA A 272 -13.43 -25.87 48.55
CA ALA A 272 -13.46 -27.18 47.89
C ALA A 272 -13.86 -28.34 48.83
N ARG A 273 -13.83 -28.14 50.16
CA ARG A 273 -14.42 -29.11 51.11
C ARG A 273 -15.93 -28.96 51.21
N GLU A 274 -16.48 -27.80 50.86
CA GLU A 274 -17.90 -27.47 50.96
C GLU A 274 -18.65 -27.78 49.66
N ASP A 275 -18.00 -27.64 48.49
CA ASP A 275 -18.59 -27.91 47.18
C ASP A 275 -17.72 -28.85 46.34
N SER A 276 -18.25 -30.03 46.01
CA SER A 276 -17.53 -31.07 45.28
C SER A 276 -17.27 -30.74 43.80
N ARG A 277 -17.87 -29.66 43.27
CA ARG A 277 -17.60 -29.19 41.90
C ARG A 277 -16.22 -28.53 41.79
N LEU A 278 -15.61 -28.13 42.91
CA LEU A 278 -14.30 -27.48 42.93
C LEU A 278 -13.16 -28.51 42.97
N MET A 279 -12.31 -28.50 41.95
CA MET A 279 -11.05 -29.24 41.90
C MET A 279 -9.88 -28.26 42.01
N VAL A 280 -8.96 -28.52 42.95
CA VAL A 280 -7.80 -27.65 43.20
C VAL A 280 -6.52 -28.32 42.75
N ILE A 281 -5.77 -27.66 41.88
CA ILE A 281 -4.44 -28.07 41.44
C ILE A 281 -3.44 -27.00 41.85
N ARG A 282 -2.28 -27.42 42.35
CA ARG A 282 -1.18 -26.51 42.68
C ARG A 282 0.01 -26.79 41.79
N GLN A 283 0.54 -25.74 41.18
CA GLN A 283 1.82 -25.77 40.49
C GLN A 283 2.97 -25.46 41.46
N PRO A 284 4.17 -26.02 41.22
CA PRO A 284 5.32 -25.81 42.09
C PRO A 284 5.84 -24.37 42.04
N ASP A 285 5.81 -23.75 40.86
CA ASP A 285 6.34 -22.42 40.58
C ASP A 285 5.34 -21.62 39.73
N ASN A 286 5.41 -20.29 39.78
CA ASN A 286 4.60 -19.41 38.94
C ASN A 286 5.08 -19.48 37.48
N ARG A 287 4.20 -19.96 36.59
CA ARG A 287 4.47 -20.13 35.15
C ARG A 287 3.62 -19.23 34.27
N GLY A 288 2.72 -18.44 34.85
CA GLY A 288 1.81 -17.54 34.18
C GLY A 288 0.42 -18.14 33.93
N ALA A 289 -0.55 -17.26 33.66
CA ALA A 289 -1.97 -17.61 33.56
C ALA A 289 -2.28 -18.68 32.51
N TYR A 290 -1.62 -18.66 31.35
CA TYR A 290 -1.90 -19.63 30.28
C TYR A 290 -1.26 -21.00 30.53
N ALA A 291 -0.11 -21.06 31.20
CA ALA A 291 0.45 -22.33 31.69
C ALA A 291 -0.48 -22.97 32.73
N ALA A 292 -1.03 -22.15 33.63
CA ALA A 292 -2.06 -22.59 34.59
C ALA A 292 -3.35 -23.05 33.90
N ARG A 293 -3.85 -22.31 32.89
CA ARG A 293 -5.01 -22.73 32.08
C ARG A 293 -4.75 -24.07 31.38
N ASN A 294 -3.59 -24.27 30.78
CA ASN A 294 -3.19 -25.53 30.16
C ASN A 294 -3.09 -26.69 31.18
N ALA A 295 -2.63 -26.41 32.40
CA ALA A 295 -2.63 -27.41 33.46
C ALA A 295 -4.04 -27.84 33.87
N GLY A 296 -4.98 -26.90 33.95
CA GLY A 296 -6.39 -27.19 34.16
C GLY A 296 -7.01 -27.93 32.99
N LEU A 297 -6.65 -27.59 31.76
CA LEU A 297 -7.15 -28.23 30.54
C LEU A 297 -6.85 -29.73 30.48
N ARG A 298 -5.69 -30.15 30.99
CA ARG A 298 -5.27 -31.57 31.01
C ARG A 298 -6.17 -32.46 31.87
N VAL A 299 -6.76 -31.90 32.93
CA VAL A 299 -7.61 -32.66 33.86
C VAL A 299 -9.10 -32.42 33.63
N ALA A 300 -9.45 -31.39 32.86
CA ALA A 300 -10.83 -31.06 32.52
C ALA A 300 -11.47 -32.20 31.71
N THR A 301 -12.67 -32.62 32.08
CA THR A 301 -13.45 -33.71 31.47
C THR A 301 -14.72 -33.24 30.74
N GLY A 302 -15.19 -32.02 30.99
CA GLY A 302 -16.46 -31.50 30.45
C GLY A 302 -16.54 -31.38 28.93
N GLU A 303 -17.73 -31.56 28.37
CA GLU A 303 -17.99 -31.45 26.92
C GLU A 303 -17.72 -30.04 26.39
N PHE A 304 -17.96 -29.03 27.23
CA PHE A 304 -17.69 -27.63 26.95
C PHE A 304 -16.63 -27.10 27.92
N ILE A 305 -15.80 -26.19 27.43
CA ILE A 305 -14.65 -25.67 28.17
C ILE A 305 -14.68 -24.15 28.11
N THR A 306 -14.44 -23.50 29.24
CA THR A 306 -14.27 -22.06 29.34
C THR A 306 -13.25 -21.70 30.42
N THR A 307 -12.88 -20.44 30.46
CA THR A 307 -12.00 -19.87 31.48
C THR A 307 -12.70 -18.77 32.25
N HIS A 308 -12.22 -18.52 33.46
CA HIS A 308 -12.68 -17.41 34.28
C HIS A 308 -11.50 -16.85 35.07
N ASP A 309 -11.44 -15.52 35.22
CA ASP A 309 -10.38 -14.89 35.99
C ASP A 309 -10.74 -14.88 37.49
N ALA A 310 -9.73 -14.88 38.36
CA ALA A 310 -9.90 -15.15 39.79
C ALA A 310 -10.55 -14.02 40.59
N ASP A 311 -10.74 -12.85 39.98
CA ASP A 311 -11.24 -11.62 40.61
C ASP A 311 -12.53 -11.07 39.98
N ASP A 312 -12.97 -11.68 38.89
CA ASP A 312 -14.18 -11.32 38.15
C ASP A 312 -15.45 -11.88 38.81
N TRP A 313 -16.60 -11.28 38.52
CA TRP A 313 -17.91 -11.79 38.89
C TRP A 313 -18.70 -12.18 37.62
N SER A 314 -19.34 -13.36 37.62
CA SER A 314 -20.19 -13.81 36.50
C SER A 314 -21.67 -13.81 36.86
N HIS A 315 -22.50 -13.33 35.94
CA HIS A 315 -23.96 -13.38 36.03
C HIS A 315 -24.45 -14.84 36.15
N PRO A 316 -25.42 -15.17 37.04
CA PRO A 316 -25.85 -16.56 37.27
C PRO A 316 -26.34 -17.33 36.02
N GLN A 317 -26.89 -16.63 35.04
CA GLN A 317 -27.36 -17.25 33.79
C GLN A 317 -26.30 -17.31 32.68
N LYS A 318 -25.06 -16.88 32.93
CA LYS A 318 -24.03 -16.78 31.88
C LYS A 318 -23.76 -18.11 31.18
N LEU A 319 -23.42 -19.15 31.94
CA LEU A 319 -23.04 -20.44 31.36
C LEU A 319 -24.22 -21.11 30.65
N GLU A 320 -25.43 -20.97 31.21
CA GLU A 320 -26.67 -21.46 30.59
C GLU A 320 -26.89 -20.82 29.21
N GLN A 321 -26.79 -19.49 29.09
CA GLN A 321 -26.97 -18.80 27.81
C GLN A 321 -25.94 -19.25 26.76
N LEU A 322 -24.68 -19.40 27.18
CA LEU A 322 -23.60 -19.83 26.29
C LEU A 322 -23.80 -21.28 25.80
N VAL A 323 -24.08 -22.22 26.71
CA VAL A 323 -24.17 -23.63 26.34
C VAL A 323 -25.43 -23.94 25.53
N ILE A 324 -26.58 -23.33 25.85
CA ILE A 324 -27.82 -23.50 25.06
C ILE A 324 -27.58 -23.09 23.62
N THR A 325 -26.92 -21.94 23.40
CA THR A 325 -26.59 -21.50 22.05
C THR A 325 -25.77 -22.54 21.29
N LEU A 326 -24.76 -23.15 21.93
CA LEU A 326 -23.97 -24.20 21.29
C LEU A 326 -24.79 -25.47 21.03
N LEU A 327 -25.69 -25.85 21.93
CA LEU A 327 -26.56 -27.02 21.77
C LEU A 327 -27.54 -26.87 20.61
N GLU A 328 -28.13 -25.67 20.45
CA GLU A 328 -29.05 -25.35 19.37
C GLU A 328 -28.36 -25.17 18.01
N ASN A 329 -27.05 -24.91 18.01
CA ASN A 329 -26.25 -24.65 16.82
C ASN A 329 -25.03 -25.59 16.76
N PRO A 330 -25.22 -26.87 16.38
CA PRO A 330 -24.16 -27.87 16.37
C PRO A 330 -22.97 -27.56 15.45
N GLU A 331 -23.10 -26.62 14.53
CA GLU A 331 -22.03 -26.13 13.65
C GLU A 331 -21.05 -25.17 14.34
N LEU A 332 -21.48 -24.51 15.42
CA LEU A 332 -20.62 -23.60 16.18
C LEU A 332 -19.57 -24.39 16.97
N MET A 333 -18.35 -23.84 17.00
CA MET A 333 -17.23 -24.35 17.80
C MET A 333 -17.10 -23.61 19.13
N GLY A 334 -17.51 -22.35 19.20
CA GLY A 334 -17.53 -21.59 20.44
C GLY A 334 -18.45 -20.37 20.43
N VAL A 335 -18.63 -19.78 21.61
CA VAL A 335 -19.45 -18.59 21.84
C VAL A 335 -18.81 -17.70 22.90
N LEU A 336 -19.07 -16.40 22.82
CA LEU A 336 -18.68 -15.42 23.83
C LEU A 336 -19.87 -14.53 24.22
N ALA A 337 -19.77 -13.91 25.38
CA ALA A 337 -20.70 -12.89 25.85
C ALA A 337 -19.98 -11.54 26.02
N HIS A 338 -20.76 -10.50 26.32
CA HIS A 338 -20.21 -9.21 26.73
C HIS A 338 -19.81 -9.19 28.22
N TRP A 339 -18.88 -8.31 28.54
CA TRP A 339 -18.49 -7.92 29.90
C TRP A 339 -18.41 -6.40 30.02
N VAL A 340 -18.19 -5.93 31.24
CA VAL A 340 -17.84 -4.54 31.54
C VAL A 340 -16.77 -4.52 32.62
N ARG A 341 -15.85 -3.53 32.58
CA ARG A 341 -14.87 -3.37 33.65
C ARG A 341 -15.49 -2.57 34.79
N ALA A 342 -15.24 -3.00 36.04
CA ALA A 342 -15.71 -2.30 37.22
C ALA A 342 -14.68 -2.35 38.34
N ASP A 343 -14.62 -1.31 39.18
CA ASP A 343 -13.91 -1.42 40.46
C ASP A 343 -14.76 -2.21 41.48
N SER A 344 -14.20 -2.46 42.67
CA SER A 344 -14.91 -3.17 43.74
C SER A 344 -16.25 -2.51 44.08
N GLY A 345 -16.36 -1.18 43.99
CA GLY A 345 -17.58 -0.42 44.30
C GLY A 345 -18.62 -0.38 43.19
N LEU A 346 -18.46 -1.20 42.14
CA LEU A 346 -19.31 -1.22 40.95
C LEU A 346 -19.32 0.12 40.21
N HIS A 347 -18.18 0.83 40.18
CA HIS A 347 -17.98 1.92 39.23
C HIS A 347 -17.57 1.34 37.88
N PHE A 348 -18.47 1.41 36.89
CA PHE A 348 -18.25 0.85 35.56
C PHE A 348 -17.39 1.78 34.71
N GLN A 349 -16.36 1.26 34.06
CA GLN A 349 -15.44 2.09 33.28
C GLN A 349 -14.89 1.35 32.08
N TYR A 350 -14.25 2.10 31.19
CA TYR A 350 -13.48 1.54 30.10
C TYR A 350 -12.12 2.28 30.02
N PRO A 351 -10.98 1.57 30.09
CA PRO A 351 -9.66 2.20 30.23
C PRO A 351 -9.28 3.19 29.12
N ARG A 352 -9.82 2.98 27.92
CA ARG A 352 -9.70 3.92 26.79
C ARG A 352 -11.06 4.01 26.12
N MET A 353 -11.89 4.98 26.52
CA MET A 353 -13.22 5.18 25.94
C MET A 353 -13.13 5.26 24.41
N GLU A 354 -13.88 4.41 23.71
CA GLU A 354 -14.07 4.51 22.26
C GLU A 354 -15.54 4.82 22.01
N SER A 355 -16.38 3.80 21.83
CA SER A 355 -17.81 3.98 21.54
C SER A 355 -18.74 3.52 22.68
N GLN A 356 -18.29 2.62 23.56
CA GLN A 356 -19.13 1.93 24.55
C GLN A 356 -18.33 1.45 25.77
N LEU A 357 -19.01 1.20 26.89
CA LEU A 357 -18.48 0.56 28.10
C LEU A 357 -18.55 -0.98 28.01
N ILE A 358 -19.68 -1.50 27.51
CA ILE A 358 -19.96 -2.92 27.42
C ILE A 358 -19.36 -3.48 26.13
N HIS A 359 -18.54 -4.53 26.22
CA HIS A 359 -17.78 -5.04 25.07
C HIS A 359 -17.56 -6.57 25.12
N PRO A 360 -17.16 -7.21 24.02
CA PRO A 360 -16.88 -8.64 23.97
C PRO A 360 -15.83 -9.13 24.99
N SER A 361 -16.13 -10.24 25.69
CA SER A 361 -15.21 -10.92 26.61
C SER A 361 -14.56 -12.13 25.96
N VAL A 362 -13.35 -11.97 25.44
CA VAL A 362 -12.58 -13.09 24.89
C VAL A 362 -11.98 -13.97 26.00
N SER A 363 -11.72 -13.39 27.18
CA SER A 363 -11.13 -14.12 28.32
C SER A 363 -12.06 -15.16 28.94
N THR A 364 -13.37 -15.13 28.62
CA THR A 364 -14.35 -16.10 29.10
C THR A 364 -15.08 -16.84 27.98
N PHE A 365 -14.38 -17.01 26.86
CA PHE A 365 -14.84 -17.76 25.69
C PHE A 365 -15.20 -19.21 26.06
N LEU A 366 -16.40 -19.67 25.68
CA LEU A 366 -16.85 -21.06 25.85
C LEU A 366 -16.73 -21.79 24.51
N PHE A 367 -16.10 -22.96 24.51
CA PHE A 367 -15.95 -23.76 23.28
C PHE A 367 -16.15 -25.25 23.52
N ARG A 368 -16.39 -25.98 22.43
CA ARG A 368 -16.57 -27.44 22.46
C ARG A 368 -15.23 -28.15 22.64
N ARG A 369 -15.19 -29.18 23.48
CA ARG A 369 -14.00 -30.03 23.67
C ARG A 369 -13.44 -30.56 22.35
N ARG A 370 -14.29 -30.99 21.42
CA ARG A 370 -13.84 -31.49 20.09
C ARG A 370 -13.02 -30.47 19.29
N ALA A 371 -13.14 -29.17 19.59
CA ALA A 371 -12.29 -28.16 18.96
C ALA A 371 -10.82 -28.31 19.39
N LEU A 372 -10.54 -28.83 20.60
CA LEU A 372 -9.18 -29.08 21.10
C LEU A 372 -8.39 -30.03 20.20
N GLU A 373 -9.05 -31.04 19.64
CA GLU A 373 -8.41 -32.04 18.78
C GLU A 373 -7.72 -31.39 17.57
N ARG A 374 -8.27 -30.26 17.11
CA ARG A 374 -7.72 -29.49 15.97
C ARG A 374 -7.02 -28.19 16.37
N LEU A 375 -7.30 -27.60 17.52
CA LEU A 375 -6.67 -26.34 17.93
C LEU A 375 -5.48 -26.52 18.86
N GLY A 376 -5.34 -27.69 19.49
CA GLY A 376 -4.41 -27.86 20.60
C GLY A 376 -4.81 -26.99 21.81
N ARG A 377 -3.79 -26.56 22.56
CA ARG A 377 -3.93 -25.83 23.84
C ARG A 377 -3.63 -24.33 23.67
N TRP A 378 -3.77 -23.52 24.72
CA TRP A 378 -3.37 -22.10 24.65
C TRP A 378 -1.85 -21.97 24.47
N ASP A 379 -1.40 -20.97 23.71
CA ASP A 379 0.01 -20.54 23.76
C ASP A 379 0.32 -20.11 25.21
N GLU A 380 1.44 -20.57 25.79
CA GLU A 380 1.87 -20.22 27.16
C GLU A 380 2.41 -18.77 27.27
N ALA A 381 1.70 -17.86 26.58
CA ALA A 381 1.71 -16.40 26.58
C ALA A 381 2.00 -15.76 27.94
N ARG A 382 2.65 -14.60 28.05
CA ARG A 382 2.42 -13.72 29.23
C ARG A 382 1.08 -13.00 29.16
N VAL A 383 0.63 -12.62 27.97
CA VAL A 383 -0.60 -11.85 27.72
C VAL A 383 -1.23 -12.22 26.37
N GLY A 384 -2.54 -12.01 26.22
CA GLY A 384 -3.24 -12.04 24.94
C GLY A 384 -3.45 -13.41 24.28
N ALA A 385 -3.06 -14.52 24.91
CA ALA A 385 -3.24 -15.85 24.34
C ALA A 385 -4.73 -16.30 24.28
N ASP A 386 -5.62 -15.64 24.99
CA ASP A 386 -7.08 -15.77 24.83
C ASP A 386 -7.54 -15.21 23.48
N SER A 387 -7.08 -14.01 23.11
CA SER A 387 -7.29 -13.43 21.77
C SER A 387 -6.69 -14.30 20.67
N GLU A 388 -5.48 -14.81 20.88
CA GLU A 388 -4.84 -15.72 19.94
C GLU A 388 -5.67 -16.99 19.73
N TYR A 389 -6.12 -17.64 20.80
CA TYR A 389 -6.88 -18.90 20.72
C TYR A 389 -8.25 -18.70 20.04
N TYR A 390 -8.91 -17.57 20.34
CA TYR A 390 -10.14 -17.16 19.68
C TYR A 390 -9.94 -16.93 18.17
N GLU A 391 -8.92 -16.16 17.78
CA GLU A 391 -8.61 -15.92 16.37
C GLU A 391 -8.17 -17.20 15.64
N ARG A 392 -7.43 -18.09 16.31
CA ARG A 392 -7.03 -19.39 15.76
C ARG A 392 -8.22 -20.29 15.50
N MET A 393 -9.25 -20.26 16.35
CA MET A 393 -10.49 -20.99 16.12
C MET A 393 -11.17 -20.54 14.83
N MET A 394 -11.29 -19.23 14.61
CA MET A 394 -11.85 -18.69 13.38
C MET A 394 -10.98 -18.98 12.16
N ALA A 395 -9.66 -19.01 12.30
CA ALA A 395 -8.75 -19.38 11.23
C ALA A 395 -8.90 -20.86 10.80
N VAL A 396 -9.07 -21.78 11.76
CA VAL A 396 -9.14 -23.24 11.50
C VAL A 396 -10.54 -23.71 11.10
N PHE A 397 -11.59 -23.13 11.68
CA PHE A 397 -12.98 -23.56 11.47
C PHE A 397 -13.83 -22.56 10.66
N GLY A 398 -13.28 -21.39 10.32
CA GLY A 398 -13.96 -20.34 9.59
C GLY A 398 -14.57 -19.26 10.50
N GLN A 399 -14.78 -18.06 9.94
CA GLN A 399 -15.25 -16.88 10.66
C GLN A 399 -16.64 -17.05 11.31
N GLN A 400 -17.49 -17.91 10.75
CA GLN A 400 -18.84 -18.19 11.27
C GLN A 400 -18.86 -19.27 12.37
N SER A 401 -17.70 -19.83 12.74
CA SER A 401 -17.61 -20.89 13.75
C SER A 401 -17.80 -20.39 15.19
N VAL A 402 -17.76 -19.07 15.39
CA VAL A 402 -17.93 -18.44 16.69
C VAL A 402 -19.04 -17.41 16.64
N ARG A 403 -19.85 -17.34 17.72
CA ARG A 403 -20.95 -16.38 17.83
C ARG A 403 -20.87 -15.58 19.13
N LEU A 404 -21.06 -14.26 19.03
CA LEU A 404 -21.32 -13.40 20.17
C LEU A 404 -22.81 -13.49 20.54
N ILE A 405 -23.11 -13.70 21.82
CA ILE A 405 -24.47 -13.85 22.32
C ILE A 405 -24.84 -12.74 23.31
N VAL A 406 -26.15 -12.50 23.44
CA VAL A 406 -26.75 -11.50 24.33
C VAL A 406 -26.00 -10.16 24.24
N PRO A 407 -25.96 -9.54 23.04
CA PRO A 407 -25.28 -8.27 22.89
C PRO A 407 -25.85 -7.24 23.87
N ASP A 408 -24.96 -6.39 24.36
CA ASP A 408 -25.23 -5.26 25.25
C ASP A 408 -25.66 -5.62 26.69
N ALA A 409 -25.57 -6.89 27.08
CA ALA A 409 -25.70 -7.31 28.49
C ALA A 409 -24.35 -7.84 29.01
N PRO A 410 -23.69 -7.14 29.95
CA PRO A 410 -22.44 -7.61 30.51
C PRO A 410 -22.72 -8.79 31.46
N LEU A 411 -22.49 -10.02 30.98
CA LEU A 411 -22.64 -11.25 31.78
C LEU A 411 -21.42 -11.51 32.68
N VAL A 412 -20.39 -10.69 32.57
CA VAL A 412 -19.21 -10.69 33.45
C VAL A 412 -18.91 -9.25 33.86
N PHE A 413 -18.69 -9.03 35.15
CA PHE A 413 -18.13 -7.79 35.67
C PHE A 413 -16.66 -8.03 35.98
N ALA A 414 -15.82 -7.46 35.13
CA ALA A 414 -14.41 -7.71 35.15
C ALA A 414 -13.71 -6.74 36.10
N ARG A 415 -13.13 -7.24 37.20
CA ARG A 415 -12.66 -6.36 38.27
C ARG A 415 -11.42 -5.59 37.81
N GLN A 416 -11.34 -4.32 38.20
CA GLN A 416 -10.17 -3.48 37.96
C GLN A 416 -9.63 -2.92 39.27
N TRP A 417 -8.31 -3.07 39.47
CA TRP A 417 -7.59 -2.60 40.66
C TRP A 417 -6.10 -2.38 40.33
N ALA A 418 -5.37 -1.67 41.20
CA ALA A 418 -4.05 -1.09 40.89
C ALA A 418 -2.96 -2.12 40.50
N ASP A 419 -2.93 -3.29 41.16
CA ASP A 419 -1.89 -4.31 40.91
C ASP A 419 -2.39 -5.51 40.09
N SER A 420 -3.53 -5.37 39.40
CA SER A 420 -4.01 -6.40 38.48
C SER A 420 -3.00 -6.63 37.34
N LEU A 421 -2.97 -7.83 36.75
CA LEU A 421 -2.08 -8.15 35.62
C LEU A 421 -2.28 -7.17 34.44
N THR A 422 -3.50 -6.70 34.23
CA THR A 422 -3.85 -5.72 33.20
C THR A 422 -3.49 -4.27 33.56
N SER A 423 -3.11 -4.01 34.82
CA SER A 423 -2.68 -2.70 35.34
C SER A 423 -1.15 -2.60 35.44
N ALA A 424 -0.41 -3.71 35.47
CA ALA A 424 1.05 -3.70 35.52
C ALA A 424 1.66 -3.09 34.25
N ARG A 425 2.66 -2.20 34.39
CA ARG A 425 3.22 -1.38 33.29
C ARG A 425 3.55 -2.16 32.00
N ALA A 426 4.21 -3.30 32.12
CA ALA A 426 4.66 -4.12 30.97
C ALA A 426 3.54 -4.91 30.29
N THR A 427 2.38 -5.06 30.94
CA THR A 427 1.22 -5.82 30.47
C THR A 427 -0.05 -4.97 30.43
N HIS A 428 0.13 -3.65 30.60
CA HIS A 428 -0.93 -2.66 30.69
C HIS A 428 -1.74 -2.64 29.40
N LEU A 429 -3.02 -2.25 29.48
CA LEU A 429 -3.87 -2.13 28.29
C LEU A 429 -3.35 -1.10 27.27
N HIS A 430 -2.54 -0.14 27.70
CA HIS A 430 -1.84 0.75 26.77
C HIS A 430 -0.94 -0.01 25.78
N THR A 431 -0.44 -1.19 26.16
CA THR A 431 0.46 -1.98 25.30
C THR A 431 -0.23 -2.60 24.08
N TRP A 432 -1.57 -2.53 23.99
CA TRP A 432 -2.33 -2.90 22.79
C TRP A 432 -1.99 -2.04 21.57
N TYR A 433 -1.60 -0.79 21.80
CA TYR A 433 -1.29 0.17 20.74
C TYR A 433 0.23 0.35 20.53
N PHE A 434 1.03 0.01 21.53
CA PHE A 434 2.49 0.00 21.45
C PHE A 434 3.10 -0.89 22.54
N GLY A 435 3.89 -1.91 22.18
CA GLY A 435 4.56 -2.80 23.14
C GLY A 435 4.06 -4.25 23.07
N LEU A 436 4.22 -5.00 24.17
CA LEU A 436 4.12 -6.47 24.17
C LEU A 436 2.83 -7.02 23.55
N ARG A 437 1.64 -6.49 23.92
CA ARG A 437 0.36 -6.99 23.41
C ARG A 437 0.20 -6.75 21.90
N ARG A 438 0.58 -5.58 21.42
CA ARG A 438 0.59 -5.27 19.98
C ARG A 438 1.48 -6.25 19.23
N TRP A 439 2.71 -6.46 19.71
CA TRP A 439 3.69 -7.32 19.05
C TRP A 439 3.27 -8.78 19.03
N TYR A 440 2.78 -9.29 20.16
CA TYR A 440 2.23 -10.64 20.22
C TYR A 440 1.06 -10.81 19.24
N GLY A 441 0.16 -9.80 19.17
CA GLY A 441 -0.94 -9.68 18.21
C GLY A 441 -0.54 -9.88 16.75
N GLU A 442 0.41 -9.07 16.29
CA GLU A 442 0.91 -9.13 14.91
C GLU A 442 1.56 -10.49 14.60
N LEU A 443 2.31 -11.04 15.55
CA LEU A 443 3.04 -12.29 15.36
C LEU A 443 2.14 -13.52 15.26
N TYR A 444 1.15 -13.66 16.14
CA TYR A 444 0.26 -14.81 16.05
C TYR A 444 -0.63 -14.75 14.80
N ARG A 445 -1.04 -13.56 14.35
CA ARG A 445 -1.82 -13.43 13.10
C ARG A 445 -0.99 -13.79 11.88
N ALA A 446 0.27 -13.37 11.84
CA ALA A 446 1.19 -13.80 10.79
C ALA A 446 1.40 -15.33 10.83
N TRP A 447 1.54 -15.92 12.02
CA TRP A 447 1.61 -17.36 12.17
C TRP A 447 0.36 -18.07 11.64
N HIS A 448 -0.85 -17.57 11.94
CA HIS A 448 -2.11 -18.09 11.42
C HIS A 448 -2.20 -18.05 9.89
N GLN A 449 -1.64 -17.01 9.25
CA GLN A 449 -1.64 -16.86 7.79
C GLN A 449 -0.63 -17.78 7.09
N LEU A 450 0.51 -18.06 7.72
CA LEU A 450 1.63 -18.80 7.12
C LEU A 450 1.54 -20.30 7.34
N ALA A 451 0.94 -20.72 8.45
CA ALA A 451 0.79 -22.12 8.78
C ALA A 451 -0.42 -22.72 8.05
N ASP A 452 -0.24 -23.92 7.48
CA ASP A 452 -1.38 -24.78 7.14
C ASP A 452 -2.23 -24.98 8.42
N PRO A 453 -3.58 -24.96 8.34
CA PRO A 453 -4.46 -25.34 9.43
C PRO A 453 -4.01 -26.58 10.25
N LEU A 454 -3.36 -27.57 9.63
CA LEU A 454 -2.81 -28.73 10.35
C LEU A 454 -1.54 -28.40 11.16
N ALA A 455 -0.70 -27.49 10.67
CA ALA A 455 0.51 -27.04 11.35
C ALA A 455 0.20 -26.15 12.58
N LEU A 456 -0.91 -25.41 12.56
CA LEU A 456 -1.43 -24.68 13.72
C LEU A 456 -1.75 -25.62 14.89
N THR A 457 -2.23 -26.82 14.60
CA THR A 457 -2.54 -27.87 15.58
C THR A 457 -1.28 -28.48 16.20
N LEU A 458 -0.30 -28.82 15.37
CA LEU A 458 0.88 -29.59 15.79
C LEU A 458 1.87 -28.77 16.62
N ALA A 459 1.97 -27.46 16.37
CA ALA A 459 2.96 -26.58 17.00
C ALA A 459 2.80 -26.41 18.52
N LEU A 460 1.62 -26.71 19.08
CA LEU A 460 1.35 -26.60 20.52
C LEU A 460 1.12 -27.95 21.20
N SER A 461 1.50 -29.05 20.56
CA SER A 461 1.25 -30.41 21.05
C SER A 461 2.20 -30.89 22.17
N SER A 462 3.32 -30.20 22.45
CA SER A 462 4.30 -30.58 23.50
C SER A 462 4.28 -29.63 24.71
N GLU A 463 4.71 -30.00 25.91
CA GLU A 463 4.65 -29.12 27.10
C GLU A 463 5.62 -27.92 27.02
N GLY A 464 5.16 -26.69 27.34
CA GLY A 464 6.01 -25.49 27.40
C GLY A 464 6.23 -24.75 26.07
N ASP A 465 5.32 -24.93 25.10
CA ASP A 465 5.37 -24.29 23.79
C ASP A 465 4.78 -22.88 23.82
N ARG A 466 5.64 -21.91 23.49
CA ARG A 466 5.29 -20.52 23.20
C ARG A 466 5.62 -20.27 21.74
N VAL A 467 4.65 -20.11 20.85
CA VAL A 467 4.97 -20.05 19.40
C VAL A 467 5.24 -18.62 19.00
N ALA A 468 4.30 -17.71 19.28
CA ALA A 468 4.46 -16.31 18.93
C ALA A 468 5.30 -15.54 19.97
N GLU A 469 5.19 -15.88 21.26
CA GLU A 469 5.99 -15.21 22.30
C GLU A 469 7.45 -15.69 22.34
N ARG A 470 7.83 -16.89 21.89
CA ARG A 470 9.27 -17.28 21.75
C ARG A 470 10.03 -16.34 20.82
N ALA A 471 9.31 -15.81 19.84
CA ALA A 471 9.84 -14.84 18.92
C ALA A 471 10.11 -13.48 19.59
N ILE A 472 9.52 -13.19 20.76
CA ILE A 472 9.80 -12.01 21.58
C ILE A 472 10.78 -12.39 22.69
N GLY A 473 11.92 -11.71 22.80
CA GLY A 473 12.92 -12.20 23.74
C GLY A 473 14.09 -11.30 24.08
N GLN A 474 14.62 -11.57 25.26
CA GLN A 474 15.81 -10.95 25.83
C GLN A 474 17.03 -11.85 25.63
N GLY A 475 18.23 -11.28 25.75
CA GLY A 475 19.45 -12.07 25.82
C GLY A 475 20.61 -11.53 24.99
N LEU A 476 21.56 -12.42 24.71
CA LEU A 476 22.77 -12.10 23.97
C LEU A 476 22.57 -12.37 22.48
N HIS A 477 22.67 -11.32 21.68
CA HIS A 477 22.58 -11.33 20.23
C HIS A 477 23.92 -10.91 19.62
N ASP A 478 24.15 -11.28 18.37
CA ASP A 478 25.33 -10.81 17.65
C ASP A 478 25.06 -9.37 17.16
N GLN A 479 23.82 -9.12 16.69
CA GLN A 479 23.35 -7.82 16.23
C GLN A 479 21.97 -7.49 16.82
N VAL A 480 21.75 -6.21 17.10
CA VAL A 480 20.40 -5.66 17.31
C VAL A 480 20.15 -4.61 16.23
N LEU A 481 19.04 -4.74 15.50
CA LEU A 481 18.61 -3.79 14.49
C LEU A 481 17.41 -2.98 14.99
N MET A 482 17.58 -1.66 15.07
CA MET A 482 16.51 -0.70 15.31
C MET A 482 16.20 0.03 14.00
N ALA A 483 15.02 -0.17 13.45
CA ALA A 483 14.65 0.39 12.14
C ALA A 483 13.13 0.57 12.03
N ASP A 484 12.69 1.42 11.09
CA ASP A 484 11.31 1.39 10.63
C ASP A 484 11.11 0.10 9.82
N LEU A 485 10.38 -0.87 10.40
CA LEU A 485 10.06 -2.16 9.78
C LEU A 485 8.65 -2.18 9.15
N SER A 486 8.07 -1.01 8.92
CA SER A 486 6.75 -0.86 8.30
C SER A 486 6.70 -1.47 6.89
N ASP A 487 5.50 -1.80 6.42
CA ASP A 487 5.25 -2.28 5.05
C ASP A 487 5.35 -1.17 3.97
N ASP A 488 6.32 -0.28 4.11
CA ASP A 488 6.66 0.72 3.10
C ASP A 488 7.59 0.10 2.06
N PRO A 489 7.25 0.09 0.75
CA PRO A 489 8.05 -0.58 -0.27
C PRO A 489 9.51 -0.11 -0.37
N GLN A 490 9.78 1.17 -0.13
CA GLN A 490 11.12 1.75 -0.24
C GLN A 490 11.98 1.40 0.98
N VAL A 491 11.40 1.50 2.17
CA VAL A 491 12.08 1.09 3.42
C VAL A 491 12.30 -0.41 3.42
N PHE A 492 11.23 -1.17 3.14
CA PHE A 492 11.22 -2.63 3.10
C PHE A 492 12.32 -3.19 2.19
N ALA A 493 12.41 -2.72 0.94
CA ALA A 493 13.38 -3.22 -0.02
C ALA A 493 14.83 -3.11 0.51
N ARG A 494 15.13 -2.04 1.25
CA ARG A 494 16.49 -1.72 1.73
C ARG A 494 16.84 -2.44 3.03
N THR A 495 15.95 -2.41 4.03
CA THR A 495 16.15 -3.12 5.31
C THR A 495 16.09 -4.63 5.13
N ARG A 496 15.31 -5.15 4.17
CA ARG A 496 15.28 -6.59 3.82
C ARG A 496 16.64 -7.10 3.38
N VAL A 497 17.38 -6.36 2.54
CA VAL A 497 18.70 -6.78 2.04
C VAL A 497 19.70 -6.93 3.19
N LEU A 498 19.74 -5.95 4.10
CA LEU A 498 20.57 -6.00 5.31
C LEU A 498 20.25 -7.24 6.15
N LEU A 499 18.95 -7.47 6.40
CA LEU A 499 18.50 -8.58 7.23
C LEU A 499 18.77 -9.95 6.59
N SER A 500 18.55 -10.10 5.29
CA SER A 500 18.92 -11.32 4.56
C SER A 500 20.41 -11.62 4.66
N TYR A 501 21.27 -10.59 4.55
CA TYR A 501 22.71 -10.76 4.73
C TYR A 501 23.09 -11.24 6.13
N LEU A 502 22.52 -10.62 7.18
CA LEU A 502 22.81 -11.03 8.55
C LEU A 502 22.37 -12.47 8.82
N LEU A 503 21.26 -12.91 8.21
CA LEU A 503 20.81 -14.30 8.24
C LEU A 503 21.76 -15.25 7.49
N GLU A 504 22.21 -14.89 6.28
CA GLU A 504 23.19 -15.67 5.50
C GLU A 504 24.51 -15.83 6.26
N ALA A 505 24.92 -14.82 7.02
CA ALA A 505 26.11 -14.84 7.86
C ALA A 505 25.96 -15.69 9.15
N GLY A 506 24.78 -16.28 9.37
CA GLY A 506 24.50 -17.10 10.54
C GLY A 506 24.44 -16.32 11.86
N GLN A 507 24.24 -14.99 11.81
CA GLN A 507 24.21 -14.15 13.01
C GLN A 507 22.85 -14.25 13.71
N ARG A 508 22.88 -14.21 15.05
CA ARG A 508 21.68 -14.06 15.88
C ARG A 508 21.30 -12.59 15.91
N VAL A 509 20.18 -12.26 15.27
CA VAL A 509 19.72 -10.88 15.10
C VAL A 509 18.43 -10.65 15.88
N ALA A 510 18.41 -9.58 16.67
CA ALA A 510 17.19 -9.07 17.29
C ALA A 510 16.71 -7.80 16.58
N LEU A 511 15.39 -7.63 16.46
CA LEU A 511 14.71 -6.56 15.74
C LEU A 511 13.88 -5.72 16.69
N PHE A 512 14.01 -4.41 16.61
CA PHE A 512 13.09 -3.47 17.23
C PHE A 512 12.50 -2.58 16.13
N HIS A 513 11.19 -2.69 15.93
CA HIS A 513 10.47 -1.81 15.02
C HIS A 513 10.31 -0.43 15.66
N TRP A 514 10.90 0.55 15.02
CA TRP A 514 10.87 1.95 15.39
C TRP A 514 10.23 2.73 14.25
N PRO A 515 8.90 2.93 14.27
CA PRO A 515 8.18 3.62 13.22
C PRO A 515 8.73 5.05 13.01
N ASP A 516 8.78 5.54 11.77
CA ASP A 516 9.14 6.95 11.52
C ASP A 516 7.98 7.88 11.91
N TYR A 517 8.14 8.60 13.01
CA TYR A 517 7.17 9.59 13.54
C TYR A 517 6.73 10.63 12.50
N CYS A 518 7.60 10.97 11.55
CA CYS A 518 7.29 12.00 10.56
C CYS A 518 6.39 11.51 9.43
N ARG A 519 6.05 10.23 9.38
CA ARG A 519 5.02 9.73 8.47
C ARG A 519 3.66 10.31 8.86
N PRO A 520 2.77 10.59 7.90
CA PRO A 520 1.40 10.99 8.22
C PRO A 520 0.65 9.93 9.05
N VAL A 521 0.82 8.64 8.69
CA VAL A 521 0.18 7.50 9.37
C VAL A 521 1.24 6.46 9.75
N LEU A 522 1.09 5.85 10.92
CA LEU A 522 1.91 4.71 11.34
C LEU A 522 1.44 3.44 10.63
N LEU A 523 2.32 2.83 9.84
CA LEU A 523 2.02 1.63 9.07
C LEU A 523 2.24 0.36 9.92
N PRO A 524 1.54 -0.76 9.62
CA PRO A 524 1.84 -2.05 10.22
C PRO A 524 3.21 -2.58 9.75
N MET A 525 3.77 -3.52 10.50
CA MET A 525 5.04 -4.15 10.14
C MET A 525 4.87 -5.02 8.89
N SER A 526 5.89 -5.06 8.02
CA SER A 526 5.81 -5.87 6.80
C SER A 526 5.57 -7.36 7.11
N ALA A 527 4.64 -7.96 6.38
CA ALA A 527 4.31 -9.39 6.49
C ALA A 527 5.53 -10.30 6.31
N TRP A 528 6.52 -9.86 5.53
CA TRP A 528 7.77 -10.60 5.34
C TRP A 528 8.62 -10.66 6.62
N TYR A 529 8.71 -9.56 7.39
CA TYR A 529 9.45 -9.58 8.67
C TYR A 529 8.77 -10.49 9.67
N LEU A 530 7.45 -10.35 9.80
CA LEU A 530 6.64 -11.19 10.66
C LEU A 530 6.82 -12.67 10.31
N ALA A 531 6.82 -13.03 9.02
CA ALA A 531 7.06 -14.39 8.56
C ALA A 531 8.42 -14.94 8.99
N ARG A 532 9.49 -14.17 8.81
CA ARG A 532 10.85 -14.58 9.21
C ARG A 532 10.98 -14.74 10.74
N VAL A 533 10.27 -13.90 11.50
CA VAL A 533 10.22 -14.02 12.97
C VAL A 533 9.50 -15.31 13.37
N VAL A 534 8.34 -15.61 12.77
CA VAL A 534 7.58 -16.86 13.00
C VAL A 534 8.39 -18.10 12.63
N GLU A 535 9.19 -18.04 11.56
CA GLU A 535 10.14 -19.09 11.15
C GLU A 535 11.35 -19.25 12.11
N GLY A 536 11.44 -18.44 13.17
CA GLY A 536 12.52 -18.50 14.16
C GLY A 536 13.85 -17.90 13.67
N ARG A 537 13.83 -17.09 12.61
CA ARG A 537 15.04 -16.46 12.03
C ARG A 537 15.46 -15.20 12.78
N PHE A 538 14.53 -14.54 13.46
CA PHE A 538 14.76 -13.30 14.20
C PHE A 538 14.10 -13.34 15.57
N THR A 539 14.69 -12.60 16.52
CA THR A 539 14.03 -12.23 17.78
C THR A 539 13.47 -10.83 17.66
N VAL A 540 12.26 -10.58 18.13
CA VAL A 540 11.66 -9.24 18.26
C VAL A 540 11.90 -8.75 19.68
N LEU A 541 12.35 -7.51 19.81
CA LEU A 541 12.45 -6.80 21.08
C LEU A 541 11.21 -5.94 21.25
N VAL A 542 10.67 -5.91 22.46
CA VAL A 542 9.65 -4.94 22.87
C VAL A 542 10.28 -3.88 23.78
N PRO A 543 9.65 -2.69 23.96
CA PRO A 543 10.26 -1.56 24.67
C PRO A 543 10.78 -1.88 26.10
N GLU A 544 10.17 -2.84 26.78
CA GLU A 544 10.56 -3.25 28.14
C GLU A 544 11.75 -4.21 28.19
N ASP A 545 12.16 -4.76 27.04
CA ASP A 545 13.19 -5.78 26.98
C ASP A 545 14.58 -5.26 27.31
N VAL A 546 15.39 -6.18 27.84
CA VAL A 546 16.82 -5.99 28.06
C VAL A 546 17.56 -6.93 27.12
N ALA A 547 18.43 -6.38 26.27
CA ALA A 547 19.22 -7.16 25.33
C ALA A 547 20.70 -6.76 25.41
N CYS A 548 21.57 -7.68 25.05
CA CYS A 548 23.00 -7.45 24.90
C CYS A 548 23.40 -7.79 23.47
N CYS A 549 24.20 -6.96 22.82
CA CYS A 549 24.73 -7.28 21.49
C CYS A 549 26.19 -6.87 21.28
N VAL A 550 26.82 -7.44 20.26
CA VAL A 550 28.16 -7.00 19.86
C VAL A 550 28.05 -5.66 19.12
N GLU A 551 27.12 -5.55 18.17
CA GLU A 551 26.89 -4.31 17.43
C GLU A 551 25.39 -3.96 17.41
N LEU A 552 25.08 -2.69 17.67
CA LEU A 552 23.76 -2.10 17.59
C LEU A 552 23.67 -1.28 16.30
N LEU A 553 22.73 -1.63 15.44
CA LEU A 553 22.47 -0.96 14.17
C LEU A 553 21.20 -0.13 14.29
N VAL A 554 21.30 1.19 14.07
CA VAL A 554 20.15 2.08 13.96
C VAL A 554 20.04 2.54 12.52
N VAL A 555 19.00 2.10 11.81
CA VAL A 555 18.79 2.43 10.39
C VAL A 555 17.89 3.64 10.28
N ASN A 556 18.34 4.64 9.53
CA ASN A 556 17.80 5.98 9.40
C ASN A 556 18.07 6.85 10.65
N ARG A 557 19.03 7.78 10.53
CA ARG A 557 19.38 8.74 11.60
C ARG A 557 18.21 9.60 12.07
N ARG A 558 17.16 9.77 11.25
CA ARG A 558 15.96 10.52 11.62
C ARG A 558 15.22 9.89 12.81
N LEU A 559 15.30 8.56 12.96
CA LEU A 559 14.65 7.86 14.08
C LEU A 559 15.17 8.36 15.44
N LEU A 560 16.47 8.66 15.55
CA LEU A 560 17.06 9.21 16.78
C LEU A 560 16.55 10.62 17.11
N ARG A 561 16.05 11.37 16.13
CA ARG A 561 15.48 12.70 16.35
C ARG A 561 14.07 12.64 16.90
N TYR A 562 13.33 11.57 16.59
CA TYR A 562 11.95 11.37 17.01
C TYR A 562 11.80 9.97 17.64
N PRO A 563 12.33 9.77 18.86
CA PRO A 563 12.22 8.48 19.55
C PRO A 563 10.80 8.23 20.05
N PRO A 564 10.37 6.95 20.10
CA PRO A 564 9.18 6.58 20.84
C PRO A 564 9.41 6.78 22.35
N ASP A 565 8.33 6.80 23.11
CA ASP A 565 8.28 6.99 24.55
C ASP A 565 9.17 5.99 25.29
N MET A 566 9.31 4.78 24.75
CA MET A 566 10.19 3.74 25.26
C MET A 566 10.87 2.97 24.13
N VAL A 567 12.13 2.62 24.37
CA VAL A 567 12.95 1.73 23.54
C VAL A 567 13.57 0.65 24.43
N PRO A 568 13.88 -0.55 23.91
CA PRO A 568 14.51 -1.60 24.70
C PRO A 568 15.86 -1.14 25.24
N ARG A 569 16.21 -1.63 26.43
CA ARG A 569 17.53 -1.38 27.04
C ARG A 569 18.54 -2.32 26.43
N VAL A 570 19.37 -1.79 25.53
CA VAL A 570 20.40 -2.56 24.83
C VAL A 570 21.78 -2.21 25.32
N THR A 571 22.51 -3.19 25.86
CA THR A 571 23.95 -3.07 26.15
C THR A 571 24.73 -3.53 24.93
N PHE A 572 25.62 -2.70 24.40
CA PHE A 572 26.35 -3.01 23.16
C PHE A 572 27.84 -2.70 23.26
N GLN A 573 28.67 -3.41 22.48
CA GLN A 573 30.10 -3.09 22.37
C GLN A 573 30.35 -1.96 21.36
N ARG A 574 29.56 -1.92 20.28
CA ARG A 574 29.64 -0.91 19.21
C ARG A 574 28.24 -0.48 18.78
N ILE A 575 28.10 0.78 18.37
CA ILE A 575 26.87 1.31 17.75
C ILE A 575 27.21 1.89 16.38
N ARG A 576 26.35 1.64 15.40
CA ARG A 576 26.45 2.21 14.06
C ARG A 576 25.09 2.74 13.63
N THR A 577 25.08 4.00 13.21
CA THR A 577 23.93 4.60 12.53
C THR A 577 24.13 4.51 11.03
N LEU A 578 23.16 3.90 10.34
CA LEU A 578 23.16 3.75 8.90
C LEU A 578 22.10 4.70 8.32
N ALA A 579 22.43 5.47 7.29
CA ALA A 579 21.40 6.05 6.44
C ALA A 579 20.65 4.91 5.72
N LEU A 580 19.41 5.14 5.31
CA LEU A 580 18.62 4.11 4.63
C LEU A 580 19.32 3.61 3.35
N ALA A 581 20.05 4.48 2.66
CA ALA A 581 20.92 4.16 1.51
C ALA A 581 22.14 3.30 1.88
N GLU A 582 22.70 3.45 3.08
CA GLU A 582 23.90 2.75 3.53
C GLU A 582 23.63 1.30 4.00
N THR A 583 22.36 0.85 4.02
CA THR A 583 21.99 -0.53 4.41
C THR A 583 22.57 -1.59 3.46
N MET A 584 22.68 -1.28 2.16
CA MET A 584 23.32 -2.16 1.17
C MET A 584 24.85 -2.13 1.30
N ALA A 585 25.43 -0.98 1.66
CA ALA A 585 26.86 -0.81 1.89
C ALA A 585 27.37 -1.57 3.12
N TYR A 586 26.52 -1.79 4.14
CA TYR A 586 26.86 -2.57 5.33
C TYR A 586 27.26 -4.02 5.01
N ARG A 587 26.58 -4.68 4.06
CA ARG A 587 26.95 -6.00 3.52
C ARG A 587 28.37 -5.97 2.94
N VAL A 588 28.70 -4.94 2.17
CA VAL A 588 30.02 -4.77 1.54
C VAL A 588 31.13 -4.48 2.57
N ALA A 589 30.81 -3.72 3.63
CA ALA A 589 31.75 -3.32 4.67
C ALA A 589 32.11 -4.44 5.68
N GLN A 590 31.17 -5.31 6.04
CA GLN A 590 31.41 -6.42 6.98
C GLN A 590 32.03 -7.65 6.30
N SER A 591 31.84 -7.79 4.98
CA SER A 591 32.41 -8.90 4.18
C SER A 591 33.90 -8.75 3.86
N ARG A 592 34.56 -7.64 4.25
CA ARG A 592 35.97 -7.39 3.91
C ARG A 592 36.72 -6.61 5.00
N PRO A 593 37.95 -7.03 5.39
CA PRO A 593 38.91 -6.08 5.92
C PRO A 593 39.21 -5.08 4.81
N GLY A 594 38.77 -3.82 4.98
CA GLY A 594 39.09 -2.63 4.20
C GLY A 594 39.17 -2.77 2.67
N LEU A 595 38.33 -2.04 1.93
CA LEU A 595 38.72 -1.58 0.60
C LEU A 595 40.04 -0.82 0.73
N HIS A 596 41.16 -1.47 0.43
CA HIS A 596 42.50 -0.90 0.53
C HIS A 596 42.65 0.27 -0.44
N GLU A 597 43.51 1.25 -0.14
CA GLU A 597 43.94 2.31 -1.07
C GLU A 597 44.37 1.77 -2.45
N ALA A 598 44.81 0.50 -2.50
CA ALA A 598 45.11 -0.24 -3.71
C ALA A 598 43.90 -0.42 -4.66
N ASP A 599 42.69 -0.65 -4.14
CA ASP A 599 41.47 -0.86 -4.95
C ASP A 599 40.94 0.46 -5.50
N ARG A 600 40.99 1.52 -4.68
CA ARG A 600 40.73 2.90 -5.11
C ARG A 600 41.69 3.32 -6.23
N THR A 601 42.99 3.03 -6.05
CA THR A 601 44.01 3.28 -7.07
C THR A 601 43.76 2.48 -8.35
N LEU A 602 43.31 1.22 -8.22
CA LEU A 602 43.00 0.34 -9.36
C LEU A 602 41.85 0.88 -10.21
N ILE A 603 40.75 1.31 -9.58
CA ILE A 603 39.59 1.88 -10.29
C ILE A 603 39.96 3.20 -10.98
N LYS A 604 40.68 4.10 -10.29
CA LYS A 604 41.15 5.36 -10.92
C LYS A 604 41.99 5.11 -12.16
N ARG A 605 42.95 4.18 -12.07
CA ARG A 605 43.84 3.86 -13.19
C ARG A 605 43.12 3.14 -14.33
N SER A 606 41.98 2.51 -14.06
CA SER A 606 41.22 1.77 -15.08
C SER A 606 40.47 2.67 -16.06
N GLY A 607 40.14 3.91 -15.68
CA GLY A 607 39.29 4.79 -16.47
C GLY A 607 37.82 4.37 -16.55
N LEU A 608 37.38 3.33 -15.81
CA LEU A 608 35.99 2.88 -15.79
C LEU A 608 35.09 3.76 -14.92
N PHE A 609 35.66 4.51 -13.97
CA PHE A 609 34.92 5.48 -13.18
C PHE A 609 34.98 6.87 -13.84
N ASP A 610 33.83 7.36 -14.26
CA ASP A 610 33.66 8.68 -14.89
C ASP A 610 32.90 9.59 -13.92
N ALA A 611 33.62 10.48 -13.24
CA ALA A 611 33.05 11.34 -12.21
C ALA A 611 31.99 12.32 -12.76
N ASP A 612 32.18 12.84 -13.97
CA ASP A 612 31.24 13.78 -14.59
C ASP A 612 29.97 13.06 -15.02
N TRP A 613 30.10 11.85 -15.58
CA TRP A 613 28.94 11.01 -15.87
C TRP A 613 28.22 10.59 -14.60
N TYR A 614 28.96 10.13 -13.59
CA TYR A 614 28.40 9.64 -12.33
C TYR A 614 27.60 10.73 -11.61
N ALA A 615 28.12 11.97 -11.55
CA ALA A 615 27.41 13.11 -10.97
C ALA A 615 26.13 13.50 -11.73
N ARG A 616 26.14 13.40 -13.06
CA ARG A 616 24.96 13.73 -13.90
C ARG A 616 23.89 12.65 -13.85
N HIS A 617 24.32 11.39 -13.91
CA HIS A 617 23.43 10.24 -13.94
C HIS A 617 22.83 9.93 -12.56
N TYR A 618 23.50 10.41 -11.50
CA TYR A 618 23.05 10.30 -10.12
C TYR A 618 23.01 11.67 -9.42
N PRO A 619 22.03 12.54 -9.75
CA PRO A 619 21.96 13.92 -9.24
C PRO A 619 21.85 14.00 -7.71
N ASP A 620 21.26 12.97 -7.09
CA ASP A 620 21.11 12.83 -5.64
C ASP A 620 22.46 12.78 -4.91
N VAL A 621 23.53 12.37 -5.58
CA VAL A 621 24.90 12.36 -5.04
C VAL A 621 25.46 13.78 -4.93
N CYS A 622 25.00 14.71 -5.77
CA CYS A 622 25.42 16.11 -5.77
C CYS A 622 24.61 16.96 -4.78
N GLU A 623 23.33 16.65 -4.54
CA GLU A 623 22.48 17.39 -3.60
C GLU A 623 22.82 17.10 -2.12
N ALA A 624 23.45 15.97 -1.82
CA ALA A 624 23.82 15.57 -0.46
C ALA A 624 25.11 16.22 0.08
N GLY A 625 25.82 17.03 -0.71
CA GLY A 625 27.06 17.69 -0.27
C GLY A 625 27.25 19.06 -0.91
N GLU A 626 27.29 20.12 -0.07
CA GLU A 626 27.61 21.53 -0.36
C GLU A 626 28.31 21.85 -1.71
N PHE A 627 27.57 21.81 -2.82
CA PHE A 627 27.92 22.50 -4.06
C PHE A 627 26.90 23.62 -4.26
N ASN A 628 27.35 24.86 -4.03
CA ASN A 628 26.52 26.05 -4.10
C ASN A 628 25.88 26.20 -5.49
N ALA A 629 24.56 26.30 -5.50
CA ALA A 629 23.66 26.40 -6.66
C ALA A 629 23.71 27.77 -7.37
N SER A 630 24.91 28.28 -7.70
CA SER A 630 25.05 29.58 -8.36
C SER A 630 25.88 29.61 -9.65
N HIS A 631 26.28 28.46 -10.22
CA HIS A 631 26.76 28.40 -11.61
C HIS A 631 26.43 27.04 -12.28
N PRO A 632 25.59 27.01 -13.33
CA PRO A 632 25.41 25.82 -14.15
C PRO A 632 26.48 25.81 -15.25
N THR A 633 27.66 25.28 -14.94
CA THR A 633 28.62 24.87 -15.98
C THR A 633 29.36 23.62 -15.53
N PRO A 634 29.16 22.46 -16.19
CA PRO A 634 29.95 21.27 -15.98
C PRO A 634 31.24 21.41 -16.78
N LEU A 635 32.24 22.10 -16.23
CA LEU A 635 33.58 22.16 -16.83
C LEU A 635 34.60 21.94 -15.71
N LEU A 636 35.09 20.70 -15.64
CA LEU A 636 36.08 20.17 -14.71
C LEU A 636 35.66 20.26 -13.23
N LEU A 637 35.09 19.16 -12.72
CA LEU A 637 35.19 18.91 -11.28
C LEU A 637 36.68 19.00 -10.89
N ALA A 638 37.00 19.89 -9.95
CA ALA A 638 38.34 19.94 -9.36
C ALA A 638 38.75 18.52 -8.90
N GLN A 639 40.05 18.20 -8.86
CA GLN A 639 40.52 16.87 -8.44
C GLN A 639 39.87 16.40 -7.12
N GLU A 640 39.65 17.33 -6.18
CA GLU A 640 38.95 17.04 -4.92
C GLU A 640 37.47 16.62 -5.09
N GLY A 641 36.75 17.16 -6.07
CA GLY A 641 35.36 16.79 -6.39
C GLY A 641 35.25 15.42 -7.04
N SER A 642 36.14 15.12 -8.00
CA SER A 642 36.24 13.78 -8.61
C SER A 642 36.60 12.71 -7.57
N GLU A 643 37.52 13.04 -6.65
CA GLU A 643 37.90 12.15 -5.55
C GLU A 643 36.76 11.85 -4.58
N ARG A 644 35.94 12.84 -4.26
CA ARG A 644 34.76 12.66 -3.39
C ARG A 644 33.68 11.80 -4.05
N LEU A 645 33.45 11.98 -5.36
CA LEU A 645 32.48 11.16 -6.09
C LEU A 645 32.95 9.71 -6.23
N LEU A 646 34.23 9.49 -6.49
CA LEU A 646 34.79 8.14 -6.46
C LEU A 646 34.69 7.53 -5.06
N GLN A 647 34.95 8.32 -4.01
CA GLN A 647 34.77 7.85 -2.64
C GLN A 647 33.32 7.45 -2.39
N HIS A 648 32.35 8.27 -2.81
CA HIS A 648 30.93 7.94 -2.73
C HIS A 648 30.59 6.65 -3.49
N TYR A 649 31.09 6.50 -4.73
CA TYR A 649 30.87 5.29 -5.51
C TYR A 649 31.41 4.05 -4.79
N LEU A 650 32.62 4.13 -4.24
CA LEU A 650 33.25 3.05 -3.48
C LEU A 650 32.52 2.72 -2.18
N THR A 651 31.94 3.70 -1.50
CA THR A 651 31.29 3.51 -0.19
C THR A 651 29.81 3.17 -0.28
N ALA A 652 29.10 3.67 -1.29
CA ALA A 652 27.65 3.55 -1.42
C ALA A 652 27.23 3.11 -2.83
N GLY A 653 27.78 3.76 -3.87
CA GLY A 653 27.37 3.54 -5.26
C GLY A 653 27.41 2.09 -5.74
N ILE A 654 28.53 1.38 -5.51
CA ILE A 654 28.68 -0.03 -5.91
C ILE A 654 27.60 -0.91 -5.26
N SER A 655 27.29 -0.65 -3.99
CA SER A 655 26.32 -1.44 -3.24
C SER A 655 24.87 -1.14 -3.65
N GLU A 656 24.62 0.07 -4.14
CA GLU A 656 23.32 0.50 -4.66
C GLU A 656 23.09 0.05 -6.12
N GLY A 657 24.01 -0.77 -6.66
CA GLY A 657 23.96 -1.24 -8.04
C GLY A 657 24.22 -0.13 -9.06
N ARG A 658 24.77 1.01 -8.63
CA ARG A 658 25.12 2.11 -9.52
C ARG A 658 26.30 1.71 -10.39
N ASP A 659 26.30 2.24 -11.59
CA ASP A 659 27.39 2.03 -12.53
C ASP A 659 28.49 3.06 -12.27
N PRO A 660 29.77 2.68 -12.30
CA PRO A 660 30.90 3.59 -12.06
C PRO A 660 30.99 4.70 -13.11
N GLY A 661 30.37 4.45 -14.25
CA GLY A 661 30.59 5.17 -15.48
C GLY A 661 29.94 4.36 -16.59
N PRO A 662 29.77 4.97 -17.76
CA PRO A 662 29.03 4.37 -18.84
C PRO A 662 29.73 3.12 -19.42
N ALA A 663 31.03 2.95 -19.14
CA ALA A 663 31.86 1.84 -19.60
C ALA A 663 31.75 0.53 -18.81
N PHE A 664 30.88 0.45 -17.81
CA PHE A 664 30.75 -0.74 -16.99
C PHE A 664 29.33 -0.85 -16.42
N CYS A 665 28.63 -1.95 -16.69
CA CYS A 665 27.29 -2.19 -16.14
C CYS A 665 27.37 -3.26 -15.03
N SER A 666 27.27 -2.82 -13.78
CA SER A 666 27.36 -3.67 -12.59
C SER A 666 26.28 -4.76 -12.61
N ARG A 667 25.04 -4.41 -12.96
CA ARG A 667 23.91 -5.35 -13.02
C ARG A 667 24.12 -6.44 -14.07
N HIS A 668 24.54 -6.08 -15.28
CA HIS A 668 24.77 -7.06 -16.34
C HIS A 668 25.97 -7.96 -16.05
N TYR A 669 27.06 -7.38 -15.51
CA TYR A 669 28.25 -8.14 -15.14
C TYR A 669 27.91 -9.25 -14.13
N LEU A 670 27.11 -8.95 -13.12
CA LEU A 670 26.65 -9.94 -12.14
C LEU A 670 25.70 -10.97 -12.74
N ALA A 671 24.75 -10.54 -13.57
CA ALA A 671 23.81 -11.45 -14.24
C ALA A 671 24.52 -12.48 -15.15
N ARG A 672 25.61 -12.06 -15.81
CA ARG A 672 26.39 -12.93 -16.70
C ARG A 672 27.39 -13.81 -15.95
N TYR A 673 27.90 -13.33 -14.83
CA TYR A 673 28.88 -14.04 -14.01
C TYR A 673 28.38 -14.16 -12.56
N PRO A 674 27.31 -14.94 -12.30
CA PRO A 674 26.70 -15.05 -10.97
C PRO A 674 27.68 -15.53 -9.89
N GLN A 675 28.69 -16.32 -10.27
CA GLN A 675 29.78 -16.75 -9.39
C GLN A 675 30.59 -15.59 -8.77
N VAL A 676 30.55 -14.40 -9.40
CA VAL A 676 31.17 -13.18 -8.87
C VAL A 676 30.39 -12.66 -7.67
N GLU A 677 29.05 -12.69 -7.75
CA GLU A 677 28.16 -12.32 -6.65
C GLU A 677 28.20 -13.38 -5.53
N GLU A 678 28.11 -14.66 -5.90
CA GLU A 678 28.21 -15.80 -4.97
C GLU A 678 29.56 -15.81 -4.23
N GLY A 679 30.64 -15.41 -4.90
CA GLY A 679 31.98 -15.30 -4.33
C GLY A 679 32.25 -14.01 -3.53
N GLY A 680 31.25 -13.12 -3.37
CA GLY A 680 31.38 -11.87 -2.62
C GLY A 680 32.32 -10.85 -3.28
N TRP A 681 32.46 -10.89 -4.60
CA TRP A 681 33.29 -9.94 -5.33
C TRP A 681 32.51 -8.71 -5.78
N LEU A 682 33.07 -7.50 -5.58
CA LEU A 682 32.53 -6.30 -6.21
C LEU A 682 32.71 -6.38 -7.73
N PRO A 683 31.67 -6.10 -8.54
CA PRO A 683 31.68 -6.33 -9.99
C PRO A 683 32.90 -5.70 -10.70
N ILE A 684 33.12 -4.40 -10.49
CA ILE A 684 34.21 -3.66 -11.13
C ILE A 684 35.59 -4.13 -10.63
N ILE A 685 35.72 -4.50 -9.35
CA ILE A 685 36.99 -4.97 -8.78
C ILE A 685 37.31 -6.38 -9.28
N HIS A 686 36.31 -7.25 -9.36
CA HIS A 686 36.46 -8.57 -9.94
C HIS A 686 36.94 -8.45 -11.38
N TYR A 687 36.28 -7.60 -12.18
CA TYR A 687 36.66 -7.37 -13.56
C TYR A 687 38.12 -6.90 -13.68
N LEU A 688 38.52 -5.90 -12.90
CA LEU A 688 39.87 -5.34 -12.97
C LEU A 688 40.97 -6.29 -12.46
N LYS A 689 40.68 -7.14 -11.47
CA LYS A 689 41.68 -8.04 -10.88
C LYS A 689 41.79 -9.39 -11.60
N ALA A 690 40.68 -9.92 -12.08
CA ALA A 690 40.59 -11.28 -12.63
C ALA A 690 39.80 -11.34 -13.93
N GLY A 691 38.60 -10.76 -13.97
CA GLY A 691 37.67 -10.89 -15.09
C GLY A 691 38.26 -10.51 -16.44
N ALA A 692 38.96 -9.38 -16.54
CA ALA A 692 39.59 -8.94 -17.79
C ALA A 692 40.64 -9.94 -18.31
N ARG A 693 41.40 -10.61 -17.42
CA ARG A 693 42.38 -11.64 -17.83
C ARG A 693 41.71 -12.96 -18.21
N LEU A 694 40.56 -13.25 -17.62
CA LEU A 694 39.72 -14.42 -17.94
C LEU A 694 38.88 -14.21 -19.21
N GLY A 695 39.00 -13.04 -19.87
CA GLY A 695 38.22 -12.71 -21.07
C GLY A 695 36.76 -12.35 -20.78
N TYR A 696 36.41 -12.07 -19.52
CA TYR A 696 35.07 -11.60 -19.17
C TYR A 696 34.88 -10.18 -19.67
N ASP A 697 33.79 -9.92 -20.38
CA ASP A 697 33.46 -8.57 -20.83
C ASP A 697 32.87 -7.75 -19.66
N GLY A 698 33.62 -6.76 -19.18
CA GLY A 698 33.19 -5.82 -18.15
C GLY A 698 32.27 -4.70 -18.66
N ALA A 699 32.23 -4.50 -19.98
CA ALA A 699 31.56 -3.39 -20.65
C ALA A 699 30.39 -3.87 -21.54
N ALA A 700 30.04 -5.15 -21.51
CA ALA A 700 28.87 -5.65 -22.23
C ALA A 700 27.62 -5.13 -21.54
N LEU A 701 26.99 -4.13 -22.15
CA LEU A 701 25.57 -3.94 -21.94
C LEU A 701 24.81 -5.15 -22.50
N PRO A 702 23.57 -5.38 -22.06
CA PRO A 702 22.75 -6.46 -22.59
C PRO A 702 22.71 -6.44 -24.12
N GLU A 703 23.07 -7.57 -24.72
CA GLU A 703 22.97 -7.84 -26.15
C GLU A 703 22.27 -9.17 -26.34
N TRP A 704 21.42 -9.25 -27.36
CA TRP A 704 20.70 -10.46 -27.72
C TRP A 704 20.89 -10.76 -29.19
N VAL A 705 21.08 -12.04 -29.49
CA VAL A 705 20.91 -12.55 -30.85
C VAL A 705 19.43 -12.46 -31.19
N GLY A 706 19.14 -11.80 -32.31
CA GLY A 706 17.79 -11.72 -32.85
C GLY A 706 17.42 -12.99 -33.60
N GLU A 707 16.13 -13.15 -33.89
CA GLU A 707 15.57 -14.34 -34.53
C GLU A 707 15.71 -14.31 -36.06
N GLN A 708 15.97 -13.13 -36.64
CA GLN A 708 16.26 -13.02 -38.08
C GLN A 708 17.71 -13.39 -38.38
N PRO A 709 17.99 -14.22 -39.40
CA PRO A 709 19.36 -14.58 -39.73
C PRO A 709 20.10 -13.40 -40.36
N GLN A 710 21.38 -13.23 -40.01
CA GLN A 710 22.28 -12.34 -40.76
C GLN A 710 22.75 -13.06 -42.03
N VAL A 711 22.44 -12.50 -43.19
CA VAL A 711 22.76 -13.08 -44.50
C VAL A 711 23.98 -12.38 -45.10
N ALA A 712 24.98 -13.16 -45.48
CA ALA A 712 26.21 -12.64 -46.07
C ALA A 712 25.94 -11.92 -47.41
N GLY A 713 26.60 -10.77 -47.62
CA GLY A 713 26.49 -9.97 -48.84
C GLY A 713 25.30 -9.00 -48.90
N ARG A 714 24.42 -9.02 -47.90
CA ARG A 714 23.36 -8.01 -47.73
C ARG A 714 23.87 -6.81 -46.93
N PRO A 715 23.46 -5.57 -47.28
CA PRO A 715 23.82 -4.40 -46.50
C PRO A 715 23.21 -4.47 -45.09
N THR A 716 23.93 -3.94 -44.10
CA THR A 716 23.55 -3.97 -42.69
C THR A 716 23.12 -2.59 -42.22
N VAL A 717 21.89 -2.48 -41.70
CA VAL A 717 21.35 -1.25 -41.11
C VAL A 717 21.31 -1.36 -39.59
N LEU A 718 21.85 -0.34 -38.92
CA LEU A 718 21.69 -0.17 -37.47
C LEU A 718 20.57 0.83 -37.19
N VAL A 719 19.45 0.37 -36.64
CA VAL A 719 18.29 1.18 -36.28
C VAL A 719 18.32 1.52 -34.80
N CYS A 720 18.41 2.81 -34.45
CA CYS A 720 18.48 3.26 -33.07
C CYS A 720 17.11 3.79 -32.61
N GLY A 721 16.50 3.12 -31.64
CA GLY A 721 15.18 3.42 -31.08
C GLY A 721 15.23 4.10 -29.71
N HIS A 722 14.06 4.48 -29.19
CA HIS A 722 13.89 5.10 -27.86
C HIS A 722 13.47 4.07 -26.78
N SER A 723 13.46 4.51 -25.51
CA SER A 723 12.93 3.73 -24.37
C SER A 723 11.45 3.41 -24.56
N ALA A 724 11.00 2.26 -24.06
CA ALA A 724 9.58 1.90 -24.03
C ALA A 724 9.08 1.85 -22.58
N GLY A 725 7.93 2.49 -22.32
CA GLY A 725 7.22 2.35 -21.04
C GLY A 725 6.54 0.97 -20.91
N CYS A 726 5.76 0.75 -19.84
CA CYS A 726 5.06 -0.53 -19.63
C CYS A 726 4.00 -0.84 -20.72
N GLN A 727 3.44 0.19 -21.36
CA GLN A 727 2.48 0.09 -22.46
C GLN A 727 3.12 0.60 -23.76
N LEU A 728 2.81 -0.05 -24.89
CA LEU A 728 3.32 0.35 -26.21
C LEU A 728 2.36 1.36 -26.87
N PHE A 729 2.88 2.50 -27.28
CA PHE A 729 2.11 3.56 -27.93
C PHE A 729 2.48 3.69 -29.41
N GLY A 730 2.21 4.85 -30.03
CA GLY A 730 2.39 5.05 -31.46
C GLY A 730 3.85 5.03 -31.93
N ALA A 731 4.79 5.48 -31.08
CA ALA A 731 6.20 5.59 -31.46
C ALA A 731 6.91 4.23 -31.47
N GLU A 732 6.67 3.39 -30.45
CA GLU A 732 7.21 2.02 -30.38
C GLU A 732 6.66 1.15 -31.52
N ARG A 733 5.35 1.23 -31.79
CA ARG A 733 4.72 0.49 -32.91
C ARG A 733 5.24 0.95 -34.27
N SER A 734 5.49 2.25 -34.44
CA SER A 734 6.09 2.80 -35.66
C SER A 734 7.48 2.23 -35.90
N LEU A 735 8.31 2.08 -34.86
CA LEU A 735 9.62 1.45 -34.98
C LEU A 735 9.49 -0.03 -35.38
N LEU A 736 8.58 -0.79 -34.77
CA LEU A 736 8.39 -2.20 -35.12
C LEU A 736 7.98 -2.37 -36.60
N GLY A 737 7.07 -1.54 -37.10
CA GLY A 737 6.68 -1.54 -38.51
C GLY A 737 7.82 -1.12 -39.46
N LEU A 738 8.67 -0.19 -39.04
CA LEU A 738 9.88 0.18 -39.78
C LEU A 738 10.85 -1.00 -39.90
N LEU A 739 11.07 -1.76 -38.82
CA LEU A 739 11.95 -2.93 -38.81
C LEU A 739 11.42 -4.04 -39.74
N GLU A 740 10.11 -4.23 -39.81
CA GLU A 740 9.48 -5.14 -40.77
C GLU A 740 9.71 -4.69 -42.22
N ALA A 741 9.60 -3.39 -42.50
CA ALA A 741 9.87 -2.85 -43.83
C ALA A 741 11.34 -2.99 -44.24
N PHE A 742 12.29 -2.88 -43.30
CA PHE A 742 13.70 -3.17 -43.56
C PHE A 742 13.95 -4.65 -43.86
N ALA A 743 13.28 -5.56 -43.15
CA ALA A 743 13.39 -6.99 -43.43
C ALA A 743 12.93 -7.33 -44.87
N ALA A 744 11.94 -6.60 -45.40
CA ALA A 744 11.49 -6.74 -46.78
C ALA A 744 12.42 -6.11 -47.84
N LEU A 745 13.46 -5.36 -47.43
CA LEU A 745 14.43 -4.71 -48.32
C LEU A 745 15.75 -5.47 -48.47
N ASP A 746 15.80 -6.73 -48.03
CA ASP A 746 17.03 -7.54 -48.03
C ASP A 746 18.18 -6.87 -47.26
N PHE A 747 17.87 -6.22 -46.13
CA PHE A 747 18.88 -5.75 -45.18
C PHE A 747 19.12 -6.76 -44.05
N ASN A 748 20.35 -6.76 -43.54
CA ASN A 748 20.61 -7.27 -42.19
C ASN A 748 20.22 -6.18 -41.20
N VAL A 749 19.20 -6.44 -40.37
CA VAL A 749 18.66 -5.43 -39.46
C VAL A 749 19.22 -5.63 -38.06
N LEU A 750 19.84 -4.60 -37.50
CA LEU A 750 20.29 -4.53 -36.11
C LEU A 750 19.52 -3.41 -35.40
N ALA A 751 19.25 -3.56 -34.11
CA ALA A 751 18.61 -2.51 -33.33
C ALA A 751 19.37 -2.16 -32.04
N THR A 752 19.32 -0.90 -31.64
CA THR A 752 19.70 -0.46 -30.29
C THR A 752 18.57 0.28 -29.58
N VAL A 753 18.53 0.14 -28.27
CA VAL A 753 17.60 0.85 -27.36
C VAL A 753 18.35 1.36 -26.12
N PRO A 754 17.87 2.41 -25.44
CA PRO A 754 18.55 2.99 -24.28
C PRO A 754 18.50 2.15 -23.00
N ASP A 755 17.50 1.28 -22.84
CA ASP A 755 17.31 0.45 -21.64
C ASP A 755 16.60 -0.88 -21.95
N ASP A 756 16.48 -1.75 -20.94
CA ASP A 756 15.82 -3.05 -20.99
C ASP A 756 14.50 -3.13 -20.21
N GLY A 757 13.86 -1.98 -19.93
CA GLY A 757 12.73 -1.87 -19.00
C GLY A 757 11.42 -2.54 -19.44
N ASN A 758 11.27 -2.89 -20.72
CA ASN A 758 10.09 -3.58 -21.25
C ASN A 758 10.47 -4.90 -21.96
N PRO A 759 10.31 -6.06 -21.29
CA PRO A 759 10.65 -7.37 -21.87
C PRO A 759 9.84 -7.73 -23.12
N ALA A 760 8.57 -7.33 -23.20
CA ALA A 760 7.71 -7.61 -24.36
C ALA A 760 8.17 -6.82 -25.60
N TYR A 761 8.56 -5.57 -25.42
CA TYR A 761 9.14 -4.75 -26.48
C TYR A 761 10.47 -5.32 -26.98
N LEU A 762 11.36 -5.71 -26.06
CA LEU A 762 12.62 -6.37 -26.41
C LEU A 762 12.39 -7.66 -27.19
N GLN A 763 11.41 -8.47 -26.80
CA GLN A 763 11.06 -9.68 -27.54
C GLN A 763 10.55 -9.35 -28.95
N ALA A 764 9.72 -8.32 -29.11
CA ALA A 764 9.23 -7.88 -30.41
C ALA A 764 10.36 -7.36 -31.33
N LEU A 765 11.37 -6.68 -30.76
CA LEU A 765 12.58 -6.27 -31.48
C LEU A 765 13.40 -7.50 -31.90
N ARG A 766 13.59 -8.47 -30.99
CA ARG A 766 14.35 -9.69 -31.28
C ARG A 766 13.73 -10.50 -32.43
N GLN A 767 12.41 -10.56 -32.52
CA GLN A 767 11.71 -11.24 -33.62
C GLN A 767 11.98 -10.61 -35.00
N ARG A 768 12.33 -9.32 -35.06
CA ARG A 768 12.45 -8.54 -36.31
C ARG A 768 13.88 -8.18 -36.68
N CYS A 769 14.83 -8.38 -35.77
CA CYS A 769 16.23 -8.06 -35.96
C CYS A 769 17.09 -9.33 -35.95
N SER A 770 18.31 -9.20 -36.44
CA SER A 770 19.37 -10.20 -36.31
C SER A 770 20.21 -10.00 -35.03
N TRP A 771 20.18 -8.80 -34.47
CA TRP A 771 20.79 -8.48 -33.20
C TRP A 771 20.10 -7.26 -32.56
N VAL A 772 20.00 -7.26 -31.23
CA VAL A 772 19.48 -6.16 -30.43
C VAL A 772 20.45 -5.86 -29.31
N GLY A 773 20.81 -4.60 -29.07
CA GLY A 773 21.69 -4.22 -27.97
C GLY A 773 21.23 -2.99 -27.20
N VAL A 774 21.57 -2.93 -25.92
CA VAL A 774 21.31 -1.75 -25.09
C VAL A 774 22.49 -0.78 -25.20
N VAL A 775 22.20 0.50 -25.43
CA VAL A 775 23.16 1.60 -25.35
C VAL A 775 22.48 2.81 -24.68
N PRO A 776 22.83 3.18 -23.44
CA PRO A 776 22.23 4.31 -22.73
C PRO A 776 22.67 5.64 -23.36
N TYR A 777 21.92 6.09 -24.36
CA TYR A 777 21.95 7.45 -24.86
C TYR A 777 20.77 8.23 -24.27
N GLU A 778 21.02 9.46 -23.82
CA GLU A 778 20.02 10.31 -23.17
C GLU A 778 19.16 11.06 -24.19
N GLN A 779 17.97 11.51 -23.78
CA GLN A 779 17.19 12.45 -24.58
C GLN A 779 17.98 13.74 -24.80
N TRP A 780 17.86 14.33 -25.99
CA TRP A 780 18.57 15.56 -26.32
C TRP A 780 18.24 16.70 -25.35
N SER A 781 19.23 17.11 -24.55
CA SER A 781 19.28 18.43 -23.91
C SER A 781 20.52 19.22 -24.34
N ALA A 782 20.38 20.51 -24.65
CA ALA A 782 21.47 21.37 -25.11
C ALA A 782 22.41 21.82 -23.98
N SER A 783 21.97 21.73 -22.72
CA SER A 783 22.82 21.93 -21.55
C SER A 783 23.77 20.74 -21.30
N VAL A 784 23.54 19.60 -21.95
CA VAL A 784 24.32 18.37 -21.77
C VAL A 784 25.07 18.01 -23.06
N PRO A 785 26.42 17.87 -23.02
CA PRO A 785 27.20 17.44 -24.17
C PRO A 785 26.89 15.97 -24.54
N PRO A 786 27.05 15.56 -25.80
CA PRO A 786 26.84 14.17 -26.20
C PRO A 786 27.71 13.20 -25.39
N CYS A 787 27.15 12.06 -24.99
CA CYS A 787 27.89 11.06 -24.22
C CYS A 787 29.00 10.43 -25.09
N ALA A 788 30.26 10.81 -24.85
CA ALA A 788 31.41 10.31 -25.61
C ALA A 788 31.50 8.79 -25.57
N TRP A 789 31.20 8.17 -24.43
CA TRP A 789 31.18 6.72 -24.31
C TRP A 789 30.12 6.07 -25.19
N ALA A 790 28.89 6.56 -25.21
CA ALA A 790 27.81 5.99 -26.02
C ALA A 790 28.18 6.07 -27.52
N VAL A 791 28.81 7.18 -27.91
CA VAL A 791 29.37 7.37 -29.25
C VAL A 791 30.43 6.31 -29.57
N GLU A 792 31.42 6.10 -28.70
CA GLU A 792 32.47 5.08 -28.92
C GLU A 792 31.90 3.65 -28.93
N ARG A 793 30.91 3.36 -28.08
CA ARG A 793 30.26 2.05 -28.06
C ARG A 793 29.50 1.79 -29.35
N LEU A 794 28.75 2.78 -29.84
CA LEU A 794 28.05 2.69 -31.12
C LEU A 794 29.03 2.53 -32.28
N VAL A 795 30.17 3.23 -32.27
CA VAL A 795 31.28 3.00 -33.22
C VAL A 795 31.77 1.56 -33.17
N ALA A 796 31.99 0.99 -31.98
CA ALA A 796 32.42 -0.39 -31.83
C ALA A 796 31.38 -1.39 -32.34
N ILE A 797 30.08 -1.16 -32.10
CA ILE A 797 28.98 -1.98 -32.63
C ILE A 797 28.97 -1.89 -34.16
N MET A 798 29.09 -0.69 -34.73
CA MET A 798 29.12 -0.47 -36.18
C MET A 798 30.25 -1.24 -36.84
N ILE A 799 31.45 -1.21 -36.26
CA ILE A 799 32.62 -1.94 -36.76
C ILE A 799 32.42 -3.45 -36.60
N ARG A 800 31.98 -3.91 -35.43
CA ARG A 800 31.81 -5.33 -35.11
C ARG A 800 30.81 -6.02 -36.02
N HIS A 801 29.69 -5.36 -36.31
CA HIS A 801 28.62 -5.93 -37.12
C HIS A 801 28.69 -5.53 -38.59
N VAL A 802 29.73 -4.78 -38.99
CA VAL A 802 29.92 -4.30 -40.37
C VAL A 802 28.68 -3.55 -40.85
N VAL A 803 28.31 -2.50 -40.10
CA VAL A 803 27.16 -1.65 -40.41
C VAL A 803 27.48 -0.77 -41.61
N ASP A 804 26.59 -0.76 -42.60
CA ASP A 804 26.71 0.06 -43.81
C ASP A 804 25.98 1.39 -43.68
N VAL A 805 24.93 1.47 -42.85
CA VAL A 805 24.13 2.68 -42.67
C VAL A 805 23.45 2.71 -41.30
N VAL A 806 23.29 3.92 -40.74
CA VAL A 806 22.66 4.14 -39.44
C VAL A 806 21.32 4.86 -39.63
N HIS A 807 20.25 4.29 -39.08
CA HIS A 807 18.93 4.89 -39.04
C HIS A 807 18.62 5.36 -37.61
N VAL A 808 18.46 6.66 -37.43
CA VAL A 808 18.12 7.28 -36.14
C VAL A 808 16.62 7.54 -36.12
N ASN A 809 15.86 6.80 -35.32
CA ASN A 809 14.40 6.79 -35.42
C ASN A 809 13.71 8.03 -34.82
N THR A 810 14.42 8.97 -34.20
CA THR A 810 13.84 10.23 -33.69
C THR A 810 14.93 11.29 -33.60
N ILE A 811 14.56 12.57 -33.74
CA ILE A 811 15.51 13.68 -33.56
C ILE A 811 16.10 13.75 -32.16
N MET A 812 15.47 13.12 -31.17
CA MET A 812 15.91 13.16 -29.77
C MET A 812 17.19 12.38 -29.51
N LEU A 813 17.64 11.53 -30.44
CA LEU A 813 18.86 10.74 -30.32
C LEU A 813 20.00 11.39 -31.12
N ARG A 814 21.06 11.83 -30.44
CA ARG A 814 22.19 12.53 -31.09
C ARG A 814 23.37 11.62 -31.31
N GLU A 815 23.63 10.75 -30.34
CA GLU A 815 24.81 9.90 -30.19
C GLU A 815 24.97 8.95 -31.39
N PRO A 816 23.91 8.28 -31.91
CA PRO A 816 24.06 7.41 -33.08
C PRO A 816 24.53 8.13 -34.34
N ALA A 817 23.98 9.32 -34.61
CA ALA A 817 24.39 10.12 -35.77
C ALA A 817 25.84 10.60 -35.62
N LEU A 818 26.25 10.99 -34.40
CA LEU A 818 27.64 11.39 -34.11
C LEU A 818 28.62 10.22 -34.24
N ALA A 819 28.24 9.02 -33.80
CA ALA A 819 29.03 7.80 -33.95
C ALA A 819 29.25 7.44 -35.41
N ALA A 820 28.18 7.41 -36.21
CA ALA A 820 28.23 7.14 -37.63
C ALA A 820 29.17 8.09 -38.38
N ARG A 821 29.12 9.39 -38.05
CA ARG A 821 30.01 10.40 -38.64
C ARG A 821 31.48 10.17 -38.34
N ARG A 822 31.82 9.62 -37.16
CA ARG A 822 33.23 9.32 -36.79
C ARG A 822 33.81 8.15 -37.57
N VAL A 823 32.97 7.22 -38.03
CA VAL A 823 33.36 6.09 -38.91
C VAL A 823 32.95 6.30 -40.36
N HIS A 824 32.56 7.52 -40.74
CA HIS A 824 32.17 7.91 -42.09
C HIS A 824 31.02 7.08 -42.69
N LEU A 825 30.09 6.61 -41.86
CA LEU A 825 28.88 5.93 -42.32
C LEU A 825 27.76 6.93 -42.64
N PRO A 826 26.92 6.65 -43.66
CA PRO A 826 25.73 7.43 -43.95
C PRO A 826 24.72 7.41 -42.80
N VAL A 827 24.06 8.55 -42.57
CA VAL A 827 23.05 8.72 -41.51
C VAL A 827 21.69 9.10 -42.10
N ALA A 828 20.69 8.26 -41.86
CA ALA A 828 19.29 8.59 -42.05
C ALA A 828 18.68 9.02 -40.70
N VAL A 829 18.12 10.23 -40.61
CA VAL A 829 17.36 10.67 -39.42
C VAL A 829 15.88 10.66 -39.73
N HIS A 830 15.13 9.86 -38.98
CA HIS A 830 13.68 9.83 -39.02
C HIS A 830 13.11 10.94 -38.13
N VAL A 831 12.28 11.79 -38.72
CA VAL A 831 11.61 12.89 -38.02
C VAL A 831 10.14 12.55 -37.81
N HIS A 832 9.72 12.55 -36.55
CA HIS A 832 8.34 12.31 -36.13
C HIS A 832 7.75 13.51 -35.39
N GLU A 833 8.57 14.51 -35.07
CA GLU A 833 8.25 15.62 -34.18
C GLU A 833 7.93 16.92 -34.95
N SER A 834 7.18 17.82 -34.31
CA SER A 834 6.82 19.14 -34.86
C SER A 834 7.43 20.25 -34.01
N LEU A 835 8.56 20.83 -34.44
CA LEU A 835 9.24 21.87 -33.63
C LEU A 835 8.44 23.16 -33.49
N ALA A 836 7.79 23.62 -34.58
CA ALA A 836 7.08 24.90 -34.60
C ALA A 836 5.76 24.86 -33.80
N HIS A 837 5.24 23.67 -33.52
CA HIS A 837 3.94 23.46 -32.88
C HIS A 837 4.05 22.60 -31.61
N ASP A 838 5.27 22.42 -31.10
CA ASP A 838 5.60 21.77 -29.83
C ASP A 838 6.64 22.62 -29.07
N PRO A 839 6.21 23.73 -28.44
CA PRO A 839 7.11 24.60 -27.69
C PRO A 839 7.69 23.91 -26.46
N ASP A 840 6.98 22.93 -25.89
CA ASP A 840 7.45 22.14 -24.75
C ASP A 840 8.66 21.29 -25.13
N LEU A 841 8.65 20.68 -26.33
CA LEU A 841 9.81 19.96 -26.87
C LEU A 841 11.03 20.88 -27.05
N CYS A 842 10.81 22.09 -27.58
CA CYS A 842 11.89 23.07 -27.74
C CYS A 842 12.46 23.51 -26.38
N ALA A 843 11.58 23.73 -25.39
CA ALA A 843 11.97 24.08 -24.03
C ALA A 843 12.75 22.95 -23.35
N ALA A 844 12.32 21.70 -23.52
CA ALA A 844 13.00 20.52 -22.98
C ALA A 844 14.42 20.35 -23.57
N ILE A 845 14.57 20.60 -24.88
CA ILE A 845 15.88 20.59 -25.53
C ILE A 845 16.72 21.82 -25.11
N GLY A 846 16.09 22.95 -24.79
CA GLY A 846 16.77 24.19 -24.44
C GLY A 846 17.34 24.95 -25.64
N LEU A 847 16.74 24.79 -26.83
CA LEU A 847 17.14 25.47 -28.07
C LEU A 847 15.91 25.95 -28.83
N SER A 848 16.09 26.96 -29.68
CA SER A 848 15.03 27.38 -30.59
C SER A 848 14.76 26.30 -31.65
N ALA A 849 13.52 26.26 -32.18
CA ALA A 849 13.15 25.38 -33.29
C ALA A 849 14.11 25.50 -34.49
N HIS A 850 14.62 26.70 -34.75
CA HIS A 850 15.60 26.94 -35.81
C HIS A 850 16.94 26.24 -35.54
N GLU A 851 17.47 26.35 -34.32
CA GLU A 851 18.73 25.72 -33.93
C GLU A 851 18.63 24.20 -33.90
N ILE A 852 17.51 23.66 -33.41
CA ILE A 852 17.25 22.22 -33.39
C ILE A 852 17.24 21.70 -34.82
N ARG A 853 16.43 22.31 -35.70
CA ARG A 853 16.36 21.98 -37.13
C ARG A 853 17.75 22.01 -37.76
N SER A 854 18.50 23.10 -37.59
CA SER A 854 19.85 23.25 -38.15
C SER A 854 20.78 22.10 -37.75
N ARG A 855 20.82 21.76 -36.46
CA ARG A 855 21.68 20.70 -35.92
C ARG A 855 21.26 19.29 -36.38
N VAL A 856 19.95 19.04 -36.55
CA VAL A 856 19.46 17.77 -37.13
C VAL A 856 19.92 17.64 -38.59
N LEU A 857 19.71 18.67 -39.41
CA LEU A 857 20.06 18.67 -40.84
C LEU A 857 21.56 18.58 -41.09
N GLN A 858 22.39 19.10 -40.19
CA GLN A 858 23.84 18.97 -40.22
C GLN A 858 24.30 17.52 -39.98
N ARG A 859 23.58 16.76 -39.15
CA ARG A 859 23.95 15.39 -38.79
C ARG A 859 23.41 14.37 -39.79
N ALA A 860 22.20 14.57 -40.29
CA ALA A 860 21.56 13.71 -41.27
C ALA A 860 22.24 13.82 -42.64
N ASP A 861 22.56 12.71 -43.31
CA ASP A 861 22.79 12.71 -44.75
C ASP A 861 21.46 12.79 -45.48
N VAL A 862 20.50 11.99 -45.01
CA VAL A 862 19.12 12.00 -45.48
C VAL A 862 18.12 12.15 -44.33
N VAL A 863 17.06 12.92 -44.55
CA VAL A 863 15.92 13.07 -43.66
C VAL A 863 14.80 12.15 -44.15
N VAL A 864 14.36 11.26 -43.27
CA VAL A 864 13.18 10.42 -43.46
C VAL A 864 12.03 11.07 -42.70
N ALA A 865 11.03 11.57 -43.42
CA ALA A 865 9.91 12.27 -42.83
C ALA A 865 8.64 11.43 -42.93
N ASN A 866 7.94 11.27 -41.80
CA ASN A 866 6.72 10.47 -41.77
C ASN A 866 5.56 11.08 -42.58
N SER A 867 5.60 12.38 -42.88
CA SER A 867 4.57 13.10 -43.63
C SER A 867 5.16 14.25 -44.46
N ALA A 868 4.34 14.87 -45.31
CA ALA A 868 4.73 16.11 -46.00
C ALA A 868 4.90 17.26 -45.00
N PHE A 869 4.08 17.28 -43.95
CA PHE A 869 4.17 18.25 -42.87
C PHE A 869 5.56 18.22 -42.19
N THR A 870 6.05 17.05 -41.78
CA THR A 870 7.39 16.93 -41.20
C THR A 870 8.50 17.08 -42.23
N ALA A 871 8.28 16.65 -43.48
CA ALA A 871 9.23 16.87 -44.58
C ALA A 871 9.46 18.36 -44.85
N TRP A 872 8.42 19.18 -44.76
CA TRP A 872 8.53 20.63 -44.87
C TRP A 872 9.31 21.22 -43.68
N ALA A 873 8.99 20.79 -42.46
CA ALA A 873 9.65 21.28 -41.24
C ALA A 873 11.16 20.97 -41.22
N PHE A 874 11.58 19.80 -41.73
CA PHE A 874 12.97 19.38 -41.80
C PHE A 874 13.50 19.29 -43.24
N TYR A 875 13.03 20.20 -44.12
CA TYR A 875 13.42 20.15 -45.52
C TYR A 875 14.93 20.33 -45.72
N LYS A 876 15.54 19.31 -46.33
CA LYS A 876 16.90 19.25 -46.88
C LYS A 876 16.83 19.02 -48.39
N PRO A 877 17.28 19.97 -49.23
CA PRO A 877 17.19 19.87 -50.68
C PRO A 877 17.81 18.58 -51.23
N GLY A 878 17.05 17.82 -52.03
CA GLY A 878 17.50 16.58 -52.65
C GLY A 878 17.74 15.39 -51.69
N ALA A 879 17.53 15.58 -50.38
CA ALA A 879 17.86 14.60 -49.36
C ALA A 879 16.77 14.48 -48.28
N THR A 880 15.53 14.81 -48.62
CA THR A 880 14.35 14.59 -47.76
C THR A 880 13.37 13.69 -48.48
N TYR A 881 13.00 12.59 -47.84
CA TYR A 881 12.11 11.60 -48.39
C TYR A 881 10.92 11.39 -47.47
N ARG A 882 9.73 11.30 -48.05
CA ARG A 882 8.52 10.97 -47.31
C ARG A 882 8.41 9.45 -47.24
N VAL A 883 8.38 8.94 -46.02
CA VAL A 883 8.17 7.51 -45.72
C VAL A 883 7.13 7.43 -44.63
N GLY A 884 5.90 7.05 -44.98
CA GLY A 884 4.82 6.91 -44.01
C GLY A 884 5.05 5.77 -43.01
N ASN A 885 4.27 5.75 -41.95
CA ASN A 885 4.22 4.57 -41.08
C ASN A 885 3.46 3.44 -41.79
N THR A 886 3.80 2.19 -41.45
CA THR A 886 3.08 1.01 -41.93
C THR A 886 2.10 0.47 -40.89
N VAL A 887 1.26 -0.47 -41.31
CA VAL A 887 0.22 -1.07 -40.49
C VAL A 887 0.02 -2.55 -40.86
N ASP A 888 -0.32 -3.39 -39.87
CA ASP A 888 -0.66 -4.79 -40.09
C ASP A 888 -2.06 -4.94 -40.72
N LEU A 889 -2.09 -5.02 -42.04
CA LEU A 889 -3.31 -5.11 -42.84
C LEU A 889 -4.05 -6.45 -42.67
N ALA A 890 -3.33 -7.52 -42.33
CA ALA A 890 -3.91 -8.84 -42.13
C ALA A 890 -4.67 -8.88 -40.81
N ALA A 891 -4.05 -8.41 -39.73
CA ALA A 891 -4.69 -8.36 -38.42
C ALA A 891 -5.87 -7.35 -38.38
N LEU A 892 -5.85 -6.33 -39.23
CA LEU A 892 -6.93 -5.33 -39.35
C LEU A 892 -7.94 -5.66 -40.47
N ASP A 893 -8.00 -6.89 -40.98
CA ASP A 893 -9.07 -7.31 -41.91
C ASP A 893 -10.41 -7.52 -41.19
N LEU A 894 -11.04 -6.41 -40.81
CA LEU A 894 -12.26 -6.39 -40.01
C LEU A 894 -13.49 -6.03 -40.88
N ALA A 895 -14.58 -6.79 -40.72
CA ALA A 895 -15.88 -6.45 -41.30
C ALA A 895 -16.47 -5.20 -40.61
N ASN A 896 -17.20 -4.34 -41.35
CA ASN A 896 -17.88 -3.15 -40.79
C ASN A 896 -19.41 -3.29 -40.86
N PRO A 897 -20.04 -4.14 -40.03
CA PRO A 897 -21.49 -4.28 -40.06
C PRO A 897 -22.15 -2.99 -39.55
N VAL A 898 -23.06 -2.41 -40.35
CA VAL A 898 -23.83 -1.21 -39.99
C VAL A 898 -25.32 -1.50 -40.13
N GLU A 899 -26.07 -1.22 -39.07
CA GLU A 899 -27.53 -1.23 -39.12
C GLU A 899 -28.03 0.14 -39.61
N PRO A 900 -29.02 0.21 -40.53
CA PRO A 900 -29.58 1.49 -40.98
C PRO A 900 -30.08 2.34 -39.79
N GLY A 901 -29.57 3.57 -39.67
CA GLY A 901 -29.94 4.48 -38.58
C GLY A 901 -29.28 4.21 -37.22
N ARG A 902 -28.32 3.27 -37.13
CA ARG A 902 -27.52 3.04 -35.92
C ARG A 902 -26.03 2.94 -36.24
N MET A 903 -25.22 3.76 -35.58
CA MET A 903 -23.79 3.85 -35.88
C MET A 903 -22.97 4.14 -34.62
N LYS A 904 -21.80 3.48 -34.49
CA LYS A 904 -20.82 3.76 -33.43
C LYS A 904 -19.64 4.58 -33.97
N VAL A 905 -19.30 5.66 -33.28
CA VAL A 905 -18.21 6.58 -33.64
C VAL A 905 -17.18 6.60 -32.53
N ALA A 906 -15.90 6.34 -32.82
CA ALA A 906 -14.86 6.30 -31.80
C ALA A 906 -13.83 7.41 -31.90
N LEU A 907 -13.43 7.95 -30.75
CA LEU A 907 -12.16 8.65 -30.53
C LEU A 907 -11.22 7.66 -29.84
N ILE A 908 -10.12 7.27 -30.50
CA ILE A 908 -9.13 6.33 -29.94
C ILE A 908 -7.85 7.11 -29.61
N SER A 909 -7.55 7.33 -28.32
CA SER A 909 -6.43 8.20 -27.92
C SER A 909 -5.88 7.89 -26.52
N SER A 910 -4.79 8.56 -26.13
CA SER A 910 -4.24 8.54 -24.76
C SER A 910 -5.05 9.35 -23.74
N HIS A 911 -6.19 9.92 -24.17
CA HIS A 911 -7.04 10.80 -23.36
C HIS A 911 -6.34 12.05 -22.78
N GLN A 912 -5.26 12.51 -23.41
CA GLN A 912 -4.66 13.80 -23.09
C GLN A 912 -5.54 14.95 -23.64
N PRO A 913 -5.60 16.12 -22.98
CA PRO A 913 -6.49 17.21 -23.40
C PRO A 913 -6.28 17.65 -24.86
N LYS A 914 -5.03 17.67 -25.31
CA LYS A 914 -4.64 18.04 -26.68
C LYS A 914 -5.16 17.11 -27.77
N LYS A 915 -5.75 15.95 -27.42
CA LYS A 915 -6.31 14.97 -28.37
C LYS A 915 -7.76 15.23 -28.78
N GLY A 916 -8.35 16.36 -28.40
CA GLY A 916 -9.67 16.76 -28.88
C GLY A 916 -10.84 16.20 -28.07
N LEU A 917 -10.58 15.82 -26.83
CA LEU A 917 -11.56 15.15 -25.98
C LEU A 917 -12.78 16.04 -25.67
N MET A 918 -12.56 17.35 -25.49
CA MET A 918 -13.65 18.31 -25.29
C MET A 918 -14.53 18.47 -26.53
N ASP A 919 -13.92 18.54 -27.71
CA ASP A 919 -14.66 18.61 -28.98
C ASP A 919 -15.46 17.33 -29.22
N PHE A 920 -14.96 16.18 -28.79
CA PHE A 920 -15.68 14.91 -28.86
C PHE A 920 -16.91 14.88 -27.91
N VAL A 921 -16.80 15.48 -26.72
CA VAL A 921 -17.95 15.67 -25.80
C VAL A 921 -18.96 16.64 -26.40
N ALA A 922 -18.51 17.75 -27.00
CA ALA A 922 -19.39 18.70 -27.67
C ALA A 922 -20.11 18.05 -28.86
N LEU A 923 -19.41 17.21 -29.63
CA LEU A 923 -19.96 16.42 -30.72
C LEU A 923 -21.04 15.46 -30.22
N ALA A 924 -20.80 14.77 -29.10
CA ALA A 924 -21.77 13.85 -28.52
C ALA A 924 -23.08 14.57 -28.14
N ARG A 925 -22.99 15.75 -27.51
CA ARG A 925 -24.16 16.57 -27.14
C ARG A 925 -24.96 16.98 -28.38
N LEU A 926 -24.28 17.47 -29.41
CA LEU A 926 -24.94 17.90 -30.65
C LEU A 926 -25.65 16.73 -31.33
N LEU A 927 -25.03 15.55 -31.40
CA LEU A 927 -25.61 14.36 -32.03
C LEU A 927 -26.76 13.75 -31.23
N ALA A 928 -26.74 13.85 -29.90
CA ALA A 928 -27.85 13.41 -29.05
C ALA A 928 -29.16 14.14 -29.40
N GLU A 929 -29.08 15.40 -29.86
CA GLU A 929 -30.23 16.18 -30.28
C GLU A 929 -30.66 15.90 -31.74
N ILE A 930 -29.70 15.81 -32.66
CA ILE A 930 -30.00 15.81 -34.11
C ILE A 930 -30.04 14.43 -34.77
N GLU A 931 -29.42 13.41 -34.17
CA GLU A 931 -29.39 12.03 -34.68
C GLU A 931 -29.09 11.01 -33.54
N PRO A 932 -30.08 10.68 -32.68
CA PRO A 932 -29.89 9.85 -31.48
C PRO A 932 -29.41 8.41 -31.75
N GLY A 933 -29.48 7.95 -33.01
CA GLY A 933 -28.97 6.64 -33.43
C GLY A 933 -27.45 6.53 -33.44
N ILE A 934 -26.71 7.63 -33.21
CA ILE A 934 -25.25 7.65 -33.20
C ILE A 934 -24.72 7.59 -31.77
N ALA A 935 -23.99 6.51 -31.45
CA ALA A 935 -23.30 6.30 -30.18
C ALA A 935 -21.80 6.63 -30.31
N LEU A 936 -21.25 7.36 -29.33
CA LEU A 936 -19.86 7.77 -29.27
C LEU A 936 -19.09 6.94 -28.24
N LEU A 937 -17.88 6.50 -28.63
CA LEU A 937 -16.98 5.71 -27.82
C LEU A 937 -15.64 6.44 -27.67
N SER A 938 -15.21 6.76 -26.46
CA SER A 938 -13.85 7.25 -26.22
C SER A 938 -12.99 6.13 -25.66
N ILE A 939 -12.15 5.54 -26.52
CA ILE A 939 -11.35 4.34 -26.23
C ILE A 939 -9.92 4.76 -25.88
N GLY A 940 -9.45 4.38 -24.70
CA GLY A 940 -8.17 4.82 -24.16
C GLY A 940 -8.06 4.59 -22.65
N PRO A 941 -6.86 4.76 -22.06
CA PRO A 941 -6.64 4.51 -20.64
C PRO A 941 -7.41 5.50 -19.75
N GLU A 942 -7.88 5.02 -18.60
CA GLU A 942 -8.47 5.89 -17.57
C GLU A 942 -7.37 6.81 -17.02
N ASN A 943 -7.59 8.12 -17.08
CA ASN A 943 -6.64 9.11 -16.56
C ASN A 943 -7.39 10.23 -15.82
N ALA A 944 -6.64 11.16 -15.22
CA ALA A 944 -7.21 12.26 -14.46
C ALA A 944 -8.22 13.11 -15.27
N HIS A 945 -8.03 13.24 -16.59
CA HIS A 945 -8.91 14.02 -17.45
C HIS A 945 -10.25 13.34 -17.74
N ILE A 946 -10.25 12.01 -17.91
CA ILE A 946 -11.50 11.24 -18.09
C ILE A 946 -12.31 11.22 -16.79
N LYS A 947 -11.64 11.06 -15.65
CA LYS A 947 -12.27 11.15 -14.33
C LYS A 947 -12.89 12.54 -14.12
N ALA A 948 -12.17 13.60 -14.46
CA ALA A 948 -12.67 14.98 -14.40
C ALA A 948 -13.86 15.21 -15.35
N LEU A 949 -13.85 14.64 -16.56
CA LEU A 949 -14.95 14.76 -17.52
C LEU A 949 -16.23 14.05 -17.08
N ARG A 950 -16.12 12.86 -16.47
CA ARG A 950 -17.26 12.13 -15.92
C ARG A 950 -17.90 12.86 -14.74
N ALA A 951 -17.09 13.60 -13.97
CA ALA A 951 -17.52 14.42 -12.85
C ALA A 951 -17.96 15.84 -13.26
N ALA A 952 -17.81 16.25 -14.52
CA ALA A 952 -18.09 17.61 -14.97
C ALA A 952 -19.60 17.88 -15.11
N HIS A 953 -20.04 19.09 -14.75
CA HIS A 953 -21.40 19.59 -15.01
C HIS A 953 -21.43 20.52 -16.24
N PRO A 954 -22.42 20.39 -17.15
CA PRO A 954 -23.52 19.42 -17.14
C PRO A 954 -23.04 17.97 -17.40
N PRO A 955 -23.78 16.94 -16.96
CA PRO A 955 -23.38 15.55 -17.10
C PRO A 955 -23.09 15.20 -18.56
N LEU A 956 -22.25 14.19 -18.77
CA LEU A 956 -21.94 13.70 -20.11
C LEU A 956 -23.21 13.18 -20.79
N PRO A 957 -23.35 13.39 -22.11
CA PRO A 957 -24.53 12.94 -22.84
C PRO A 957 -24.61 11.41 -22.86
N GLU A 958 -25.83 10.86 -22.76
CA GLU A 958 -26.07 9.41 -22.64
C GLU A 958 -25.54 8.60 -23.83
N ASN A 959 -25.38 9.23 -24.99
CA ASN A 959 -24.81 8.59 -26.16
C ASN A 959 -23.27 8.51 -26.15
N LEU A 960 -22.56 8.98 -25.11
CA LEU A 960 -21.10 8.90 -24.98
C LEU A 960 -20.69 7.88 -23.91
N THR A 961 -19.81 6.95 -24.27
CA THR A 961 -19.25 5.95 -23.34
C THR A 961 -17.73 5.88 -23.43
N PHE A 962 -17.09 5.37 -22.37
CA PHE A 962 -15.64 5.16 -22.31
C PHE A 962 -15.36 3.68 -22.02
N PRO A 963 -15.08 2.86 -23.04
CA PRO A 963 -14.85 1.43 -22.87
C PRO A 963 -13.56 1.06 -22.13
N GLY A 964 -12.66 2.02 -21.90
CA GLY A 964 -11.34 1.80 -21.30
C GLY A 964 -10.25 1.52 -22.35
N TYR A 965 -9.07 1.10 -21.88
CA TYR A 965 -7.93 0.80 -22.73
C TYR A 965 -8.13 -0.54 -23.45
N ALA A 966 -7.84 -0.57 -24.75
CA ALA A 966 -7.78 -1.79 -25.54
C ALA A 966 -6.31 -2.18 -25.74
N GLU A 967 -5.98 -3.46 -25.46
CA GLU A 967 -4.61 -3.96 -25.53
C GLU A 967 -4.02 -3.99 -26.94
N THR A 968 -4.87 -4.05 -27.97
CA THR A 968 -4.45 -4.10 -29.37
C THR A 968 -5.24 -3.12 -30.24
N PRO A 969 -4.66 -2.60 -31.35
CA PRO A 969 -5.36 -1.73 -32.28
C PRO A 969 -6.62 -2.39 -32.88
N GLN A 970 -6.56 -3.69 -33.13
CA GLN A 970 -7.68 -4.49 -33.63
C GLN A 970 -8.83 -4.48 -32.63
N ALA A 971 -8.53 -4.68 -31.34
CA ALA A 971 -9.51 -4.64 -30.27
C ALA A 971 -10.12 -3.23 -30.10
N ALA A 972 -9.34 -2.17 -30.31
CA ALA A 972 -9.85 -0.80 -30.25
C ALA A 972 -10.78 -0.49 -31.43
N VAL A 973 -10.31 -0.71 -32.66
CA VAL A 973 -11.01 -0.30 -33.89
C VAL A 973 -12.25 -1.16 -34.18
N SER A 974 -12.25 -2.42 -33.76
CA SER A 974 -13.41 -3.33 -33.93
C SER A 974 -14.68 -2.85 -33.23
N GLN A 975 -14.57 -1.97 -32.23
CA GLN A 975 -15.70 -1.48 -31.43
C GLN A 975 -16.54 -0.41 -32.14
N ALA A 976 -16.03 0.20 -33.22
CA ALA A 976 -16.66 1.34 -33.89
C ALA A 976 -16.86 1.11 -35.39
N ASN A 977 -17.81 1.87 -35.97
CA ASN A 977 -18.08 1.90 -37.41
C ASN A 977 -17.33 3.03 -38.11
N VAL A 978 -17.11 4.15 -37.41
CA VAL A 978 -16.38 5.34 -37.87
C VAL A 978 -15.39 5.76 -36.78
N VAL A 979 -14.21 6.24 -37.16
CA VAL A 979 -13.21 6.77 -36.20
C VAL A 979 -12.96 8.25 -36.47
N VAL A 980 -12.83 9.05 -35.41
CA VAL A 980 -12.55 10.48 -35.54
C VAL A 980 -11.21 10.84 -34.90
N SER A 981 -10.52 11.84 -35.46
CA SER A 981 -9.44 12.56 -34.76
C SER A 981 -9.77 14.05 -34.73
N LEU A 982 -10.02 14.54 -33.52
CA LEU A 982 -10.35 15.94 -33.23
C LEU A 982 -9.15 16.65 -32.55
N SER A 983 -7.94 16.17 -32.80
CA SER A 983 -6.72 16.61 -32.09
C SER A 983 -6.48 18.12 -32.22
N HIS A 984 -6.26 18.78 -31.09
CA HIS A 984 -5.82 20.18 -31.01
C HIS A 984 -4.31 20.34 -31.20
N PHE A 985 -3.58 19.23 -31.08
CA PHE A 985 -2.19 19.14 -31.50
C PHE A 985 -2.10 18.80 -32.99
N GLN A 986 -1.23 19.50 -33.73
CA GLN A 986 -0.96 19.19 -35.13
C GLN A 986 -0.24 17.84 -35.23
N GLU A 987 -1.01 16.79 -35.49
CA GLU A 987 -0.45 15.44 -35.58
C GLU A 987 0.50 15.35 -36.77
N THR A 988 1.65 14.72 -36.57
CA THR A 988 2.68 14.60 -37.61
C THR A 988 2.43 13.44 -38.57
N PHE A 989 1.46 12.57 -38.29
CA PHE A 989 1.03 11.50 -39.20
C PHE A 989 -0.42 11.06 -38.96
N GLY A 990 -0.72 10.48 -37.80
CA GLY A 990 -2.04 9.92 -37.46
C GLY A 990 -2.14 8.40 -37.61
N LEU A 991 -1.32 7.64 -36.87
CA LEU A 991 -1.27 6.17 -36.97
C LEU A 991 -2.64 5.51 -36.68
N THR A 992 -3.37 6.00 -35.68
CA THR A 992 -4.72 5.53 -35.36
C THR A 992 -5.71 5.69 -36.52
N ILE A 993 -5.58 6.77 -37.30
CA ILE A 993 -6.42 7.03 -38.47
C ILE A 993 -6.08 6.05 -39.60
N LEU A 994 -4.80 5.76 -39.80
CA LEU A 994 -4.36 4.72 -40.72
C LEU A 994 -4.87 3.32 -40.30
N GLU A 995 -4.82 2.99 -39.01
CA GLU A 995 -5.35 1.74 -38.46
C GLU A 995 -6.87 1.60 -38.68
N ALA A 996 -7.61 2.68 -38.50
CA ALA A 996 -9.04 2.75 -38.78
C ALA A 996 -9.34 2.52 -40.28
N MET A 997 -8.60 3.20 -41.16
CA MET A 997 -8.73 3.02 -42.61
C MET A 997 -8.44 1.57 -43.03
N ALA A 998 -7.36 0.97 -42.52
CA ALA A 998 -7.03 -0.43 -42.76
C ALA A 998 -8.17 -1.38 -42.37
N ALA A 999 -8.87 -1.06 -41.28
CA ALA A 999 -10.03 -1.80 -40.77
C ALA A 999 -11.38 -1.44 -41.41
N ARG A 1000 -11.40 -0.80 -42.59
CA ARG A 1000 -12.62 -0.37 -43.30
C ARG A 1000 -13.52 0.56 -42.47
N ARG A 1001 -12.94 1.36 -41.57
CA ARG A 1001 -13.68 2.39 -40.84
C ARG A 1001 -13.45 3.71 -41.56
N PRO A 1002 -14.51 4.34 -42.09
CA PRO A 1002 -14.42 5.74 -42.51
C PRO A 1002 -13.87 6.60 -41.38
N VAL A 1003 -13.15 7.65 -41.75
CA VAL A 1003 -12.51 8.55 -40.79
C VAL A 1003 -12.98 9.98 -40.97
N VAL A 1004 -13.10 10.71 -39.86
CA VAL A 1004 -13.38 12.14 -39.88
C VAL A 1004 -12.28 12.87 -39.10
N VAL A 1005 -11.61 13.81 -39.74
CA VAL A 1005 -10.45 14.50 -39.18
C VAL A 1005 -10.55 16.01 -39.36
N TYR A 1006 -9.88 16.75 -38.49
CA TYR A 1006 -9.64 18.17 -38.73
C TYR A 1006 -8.56 18.40 -39.78
N ASP A 1007 -8.69 19.50 -40.52
CA ASP A 1007 -7.67 20.10 -41.37
C ASP A 1007 -6.57 20.71 -40.51
N TRP A 1008 -5.82 19.84 -39.85
CA TRP A 1008 -4.86 20.19 -38.81
C TRP A 1008 -3.66 19.22 -38.80
N GLY A 1009 -2.47 19.73 -39.12
CA GLY A 1009 -1.25 18.92 -39.23
C GLY A 1009 -1.26 18.01 -40.46
N ALA A 1010 -0.81 16.76 -40.29
CA ALA A 1010 -0.65 15.78 -41.37
C ALA A 1010 -1.87 14.89 -41.62
N LEU A 1011 -2.92 14.96 -40.79
CA LEU A 1011 -4.11 14.12 -40.93
C LEU A 1011 -4.78 14.22 -42.33
N PRO A 1012 -4.88 15.41 -42.97
CA PRO A 1012 -5.42 15.53 -44.33
C PRO A 1012 -4.61 14.79 -45.40
N GLU A 1013 -3.36 14.44 -45.13
CA GLU A 1013 -2.55 13.67 -46.08
C GLU A 1013 -3.07 12.22 -46.22
N LEU A 1014 -3.63 11.66 -45.14
CA LEU A 1014 -4.21 10.30 -45.10
C LEU A 1014 -5.63 10.25 -45.68
N VAL A 1015 -6.38 11.36 -45.60
CA VAL A 1015 -7.81 11.41 -45.90
C VAL A 1015 -8.09 12.26 -47.15
N ARG A 1016 -8.61 11.63 -48.20
CA ARG A 1016 -9.20 12.30 -49.36
C ARG A 1016 -10.65 12.60 -49.04
N ASP A 1017 -10.95 13.89 -48.83
CA ASP A 1017 -12.28 14.36 -48.49
C ASP A 1017 -13.36 13.82 -49.43
N GLY A 1018 -14.42 13.25 -48.85
CA GLY A 1018 -15.54 12.64 -49.55
C GLY A 1018 -15.27 11.25 -50.18
N VAL A 1019 -14.03 10.76 -50.17
CA VAL A 1019 -13.66 9.47 -50.79
C VAL A 1019 -13.45 8.38 -49.74
N ASN A 1020 -12.48 8.54 -48.85
CA ASN A 1020 -12.15 7.56 -47.80
C ASN A 1020 -12.38 8.09 -46.37
N GLY A 1021 -12.94 9.30 -46.27
CA GLY A 1021 -13.24 9.99 -45.03
C GLY A 1021 -13.64 11.43 -45.32
N PHE A 1022 -13.72 12.24 -44.27
CA PHE A 1022 -14.00 13.66 -44.37
C PHE A 1022 -12.92 14.50 -43.69
N VAL A 1023 -12.59 15.63 -44.30
CA VAL A 1023 -11.66 16.64 -43.76
C VAL A 1023 -12.43 17.92 -43.52
N LEU A 1024 -12.47 18.38 -42.26
CA LEU A 1024 -13.25 19.55 -41.84
C LEU A 1024 -12.33 20.64 -41.29
N PRO A 1025 -12.70 21.93 -41.37
CA PRO A 1025 -11.92 23.00 -40.74
C PRO A 1025 -11.66 22.71 -39.25
N PHE A 1026 -10.49 23.11 -38.77
CA PHE A 1026 -10.10 22.93 -37.37
C PHE A 1026 -11.15 23.51 -36.40
N GLY A 1027 -11.62 22.69 -35.46
CA GLY A 1027 -12.63 23.06 -34.46
C GLY A 1027 -14.07 23.06 -34.96
N ASP A 1028 -14.35 22.69 -36.22
CA ASP A 1028 -15.72 22.64 -36.78
C ASP A 1028 -16.50 21.40 -36.34
N VAL A 1029 -16.87 21.37 -35.05
CA VAL A 1029 -17.66 20.28 -34.45
C VAL A 1029 -19.04 20.12 -35.14
N ALA A 1030 -19.66 21.22 -35.57
CA ALA A 1030 -20.95 21.20 -36.24
C ALA A 1030 -20.88 20.55 -37.63
N GLY A 1031 -19.84 20.87 -38.40
CA GLY A 1031 -19.55 20.22 -39.67
C GLY A 1031 -19.29 18.72 -39.51
N VAL A 1032 -18.51 18.33 -38.49
CA VAL A 1032 -18.27 16.91 -38.15
C VAL A 1032 -19.59 16.19 -37.86
N ALA A 1033 -20.47 16.76 -37.03
CA ALA A 1033 -21.79 16.19 -36.74
C ALA A 1033 -22.65 16.02 -38.01
N GLY A 1034 -22.62 17.01 -38.91
CA GLY A 1034 -23.31 16.96 -40.19
C GLY A 1034 -22.88 15.79 -41.07
N ARG A 1035 -21.56 15.54 -41.16
CA ARG A 1035 -20.99 14.41 -41.93
C ARG A 1035 -21.28 13.06 -41.29
N LEU A 1036 -21.25 12.95 -39.96
CA LEU A 1036 -21.61 11.72 -39.27
C LEU A 1036 -23.10 11.38 -39.47
N ARG A 1037 -23.97 12.39 -39.47
CA ARG A 1037 -25.40 12.20 -39.79
C ARG A 1037 -25.62 11.73 -41.23
N GLU A 1038 -24.85 12.27 -42.18
CA GLU A 1038 -24.86 11.84 -43.59
C GLU A 1038 -24.50 10.35 -43.72
N LEU A 1039 -23.44 9.89 -43.04
CA LEU A 1039 -23.04 8.48 -43.04
C LEU A 1039 -24.03 7.56 -42.33
N CYS A 1040 -24.63 7.99 -41.22
CA CYS A 1040 -25.63 7.20 -40.49
C CYS A 1040 -26.88 6.88 -41.33
N ARG A 1041 -27.26 7.81 -42.23
CA ARG A 1041 -28.43 7.69 -43.10
C ARG A 1041 -28.14 6.99 -44.43
N ASP A 1042 -26.87 6.79 -44.77
CA ASP A 1042 -26.43 6.14 -46.01
C ASP A 1042 -25.37 5.06 -45.71
N PRO A 1043 -25.80 3.86 -45.25
CA PRO A 1043 -24.89 2.76 -44.95
C PRO A 1043 -24.06 2.30 -46.15
N ALA A 1044 -24.61 2.39 -47.36
CA ALA A 1044 -23.90 2.01 -48.59
C ALA A 1044 -22.71 2.95 -48.86
N ARG A 1045 -22.88 4.24 -48.59
CA ARG A 1045 -21.77 5.20 -48.67
C ARG A 1045 -20.73 4.98 -47.58
N LEU A 1046 -21.15 4.65 -46.36
CA LEU A 1046 -20.23 4.31 -45.27
C LEU A 1046 -19.37 3.10 -45.65
N GLU A 1047 -19.98 2.04 -46.17
CA GLU A 1047 -19.27 0.83 -46.63
C GLU A 1047 -18.30 1.14 -47.78
N CYS A 1048 -18.76 1.85 -48.81
CA CYS A 1048 -17.94 2.26 -49.96
C CYS A 1048 -16.73 3.11 -49.51
N MET A 1049 -16.96 4.05 -48.60
CA MET A 1049 -15.90 4.90 -48.03
C MET A 1049 -14.90 4.10 -47.19
N GLY A 1050 -15.38 3.12 -46.42
CA GLY A 1050 -14.54 2.21 -45.64
C GLY A 1050 -13.64 1.37 -46.53
N GLU A 1051 -14.18 0.80 -47.61
CA GLU A 1051 -13.39 0.01 -48.57
C GLU A 1051 -12.38 0.87 -49.33
N ALA A 1052 -12.75 2.10 -49.71
CA ALA A 1052 -11.80 3.06 -50.27
C ALA A 1052 -10.66 3.41 -49.29
N GLY A 1053 -10.98 3.50 -47.99
CA GLY A 1053 -10.00 3.65 -46.91
C GLY A 1053 -9.01 2.50 -46.84
N ARG A 1054 -9.52 1.25 -46.83
CA ARG A 1054 -8.69 0.05 -46.79
C ARG A 1054 -7.82 -0.08 -48.03
N GLN A 1055 -8.39 0.12 -49.22
CA GLN A 1055 -7.66 0.06 -50.48
C GLN A 1055 -6.48 1.05 -50.48
N ARG A 1056 -6.71 2.26 -49.97
CA ARG A 1056 -5.64 3.26 -49.84
C ARG A 1056 -4.61 2.87 -48.78
N ALA A 1057 -5.03 2.40 -47.61
CA ALA A 1057 -4.13 1.91 -46.57
C ALA A 1057 -3.21 0.79 -47.12
N TRP A 1058 -3.77 -0.14 -47.91
CA TRP A 1058 -3.01 -1.20 -48.57
C TRP A 1058 -2.03 -0.67 -49.62
N THR A 1059 -2.49 0.23 -50.51
CA THR A 1059 -1.70 0.73 -51.63
C THR A 1059 -0.57 1.67 -51.18
N ASP A 1060 -0.87 2.61 -50.29
CA ASP A 1060 0.04 3.72 -49.96
C ASP A 1060 0.89 3.44 -48.72
N PHE A 1061 0.38 2.64 -47.77
CA PHE A 1061 0.95 2.45 -46.43
C PHE A 1061 1.13 0.98 -46.01
N GLY A 1062 0.77 0.03 -46.87
CA GLY A 1062 1.09 -1.38 -46.68
C GLY A 1062 2.60 -1.62 -46.73
N LEU A 1063 3.02 -2.81 -46.27
CA LEU A 1063 4.43 -3.17 -46.16
C LEU A 1063 5.18 -2.99 -47.48
N GLU A 1064 4.59 -3.40 -48.61
CA GLU A 1064 5.20 -3.25 -49.94
C GLU A 1064 5.38 -1.78 -50.35
N GLY A 1065 4.36 -0.94 -50.08
CA GLY A 1065 4.40 0.49 -50.38
C GLY A 1065 5.46 1.23 -49.57
N ILE A 1066 5.50 0.99 -48.25
CA ILE A 1066 6.49 1.60 -47.35
C ILE A 1066 7.90 1.08 -47.64
N SER A 1067 8.06 -0.22 -47.89
CA SER A 1067 9.34 -0.78 -48.32
C SER A 1067 9.80 -0.15 -49.63
N GLY A 1068 8.91 0.05 -50.60
CA GLY A 1068 9.23 0.76 -51.85
C GLY A 1068 9.68 2.20 -51.64
N GLN A 1069 9.10 2.91 -50.67
CA GLN A 1069 9.53 4.27 -50.29
C GLN A 1069 10.92 4.24 -49.63
N LEU A 1070 11.14 3.35 -48.65
CA LEU A 1070 12.44 3.15 -48.01
C LEU A 1070 13.52 2.73 -49.02
N ARG A 1071 13.21 1.88 -50.00
CA ARG A 1071 14.16 1.50 -51.06
C ARG A 1071 14.74 2.72 -51.77
N LYS A 1072 13.91 3.73 -52.04
CA LYS A 1072 14.35 4.99 -52.68
C LYS A 1072 15.25 5.82 -51.77
N VAL A 1073 15.01 5.80 -50.46
CA VAL A 1073 15.87 6.46 -49.46
C VAL A 1073 17.23 5.78 -49.43
N TYR A 1074 17.25 4.46 -49.28
CA TYR A 1074 18.50 3.75 -49.05
C TYR A 1074 19.35 3.59 -50.31
N ALA A 1075 18.73 3.53 -51.50
CA ALA A 1075 19.44 3.57 -52.78
C ALA A 1075 20.10 4.93 -53.08
N SER A 1076 19.82 5.99 -52.32
CA SER A 1076 20.48 7.29 -52.48
C SER A 1076 21.66 7.52 -51.54
N ILE A 1077 21.82 6.67 -50.52
CA ILE A 1077 22.87 6.81 -49.48
C ILE A 1077 23.81 5.61 -49.37
N LEU A 1078 23.42 4.45 -49.92
CA LEU A 1078 24.27 3.27 -50.14
C LEU A 1078 24.58 3.16 -51.63
#